data_AF-A0A8J7NN53-F1
#
_entry.id   AF-A0A8J7NN53-F1
#
_cell.length_a   1.000
_cell.length_b   1.000
_cell.length_c   1.000
_cell.angle_alpha   90.00
_cell.angle_beta   90.00
_cell.angle_gamma   90.00
#
_symmetry.space_group_name_H-M   'P 1'
#
loop_
_entity.id
_entity.type
_entity.pdbx_description
1 polymer ?
#
loop_
_entity_poly.entity_id
_entity_poly.type
_entity_poly.pdbx_seq_one_letter_code
_entity_poly.pdbx_strand_id
1 'polypeptide(L)'
;MTDTLALGLKDRPQELWGYYLFPNCYNYEYKDVNKPYTGKCSPEVQSQNDQLIWLWEKSTALYPSVYLSTLLKGSYKAALFVRNCVQEAMRVAALPKLLNTLVHASCEALSRYLPSTLNPYIVNVTAAAKLCSDMLCQGNGRCVRKNYDSSDYLHLNPTNFKIQRGSNGKYFAVGMTSSADLTIFMNKFTCRCYAGKSCKAHLPAMLFVTIMSLSCQRSFYLSHDPRTKSASFSENTSFVSVWNAPSVHCSEKHNISLDLRQFSVISFPMANMIDQPLTIFYNLRLGLYPFIDEENEEQFNGGIPQEASLQKHLEQAKEDIKFYISSEMVKGLAVIDWENWRPTWMRNWGKKIFYRKLSLARKREANPFFSLKDIKKMAKAEFEKAAKNFMKETLKLGKELRPNLLWGFYLFPECYNHRNILNEHYDGQCPVREKAYNDELHWLWEESTALYPSIYFFQQLKDSKKAALFVRYRVLEAMRVAKLSKQPDPIPVYVYHRPKFVGRTQEFLTEFDLVNTIGEAAALGSAGVIAWGDMNVTESKNSCLMLKHYLEKKLNPYIVNVSTAAKFCSTVLCNDNGRCVRKKWNTSDYLHLDPRRFTIKKSITGALSVEGKLSREDINFFEAKFTCLCYTGKSCHSKWMWKGIPETLYNQSPVFAISLEFLNLFLFMIPVGLYTVC
;
A
#
# COMPACT_ATOMS: atom_id res chain seq x y z
N MET A 1 -24.55 -44.38 6.57
CA MET A 1 -23.61 -43.26 6.83
C MET A 1 -24.24 -41.91 6.53
N THR A 2 -24.76 -41.70 5.31
CA THR A 2 -25.49 -40.47 4.94
C THR A 2 -26.71 -40.19 5.82
N ASP A 3 -27.50 -41.22 6.16
CA ASP A 3 -28.72 -41.03 6.96
C ASP A 3 -28.38 -40.65 8.41
N THR A 4 -27.25 -41.14 8.93
CA THR A 4 -26.73 -40.75 10.24
C THR A 4 -26.29 -39.29 10.25
N LEU A 5 -25.60 -38.83 9.19
CA LEU A 5 -25.26 -37.41 9.05
C LEU A 5 -26.51 -36.54 8.87
N ALA A 6 -27.49 -37.03 8.09
CA ALA A 6 -28.76 -36.34 7.89
C ALA A 6 -29.57 -36.22 9.20
N LEU A 7 -29.58 -37.26 10.03
CA LEU A 7 -30.22 -37.24 11.34
C LEU A 7 -29.51 -36.26 12.29
N GLY A 8 -28.17 -36.31 12.35
CA GLY A 8 -27.37 -35.37 13.14
C GLY A 8 -27.58 -33.91 12.71
N LEU A 9 -27.62 -33.65 11.40
CA LEU A 9 -27.90 -32.32 10.85
C LEU A 9 -29.34 -31.87 11.08
N LYS A 10 -30.30 -32.79 11.11
CA LYS A 10 -31.70 -32.50 11.43
C LYS A 10 -31.87 -32.10 12.89
N ASP A 11 -31.25 -32.84 13.80
CA ASP A 11 -31.43 -32.65 15.24
C ASP A 11 -30.50 -31.55 15.79
N ARG A 12 -29.32 -31.37 15.19
CA ARG A 12 -28.31 -30.38 15.57
C ARG A 12 -27.71 -29.71 14.33
N PRO A 13 -28.47 -28.84 13.64
CA PRO A 13 -28.06 -28.20 12.39
C PRO A 13 -26.89 -27.21 12.54
N GLN A 14 -26.55 -26.82 13.77
CA GLN A 14 -25.45 -25.89 14.07
C GLN A 14 -24.11 -26.59 14.34
N GLU A 15 -24.12 -27.92 14.47
CA GLU A 15 -22.91 -28.71 14.71
C GLU A 15 -22.29 -29.18 13.39
N LEU A 16 -20.99 -29.44 13.42
CA LEU A 16 -20.26 -29.98 12.28
C LEU A 16 -20.32 -31.49 12.32
N TRP A 17 -20.77 -32.09 11.23
CA TRP A 17 -21.03 -33.52 11.10
C TRP A 17 -20.19 -34.08 9.97
N GLY A 18 -19.50 -35.17 10.27
CA GLY A 18 -18.66 -35.90 9.34
C GLY A 18 -18.10 -37.14 10.03
N TYR A 19 -17.52 -38.04 9.25
CA TYR A 19 -16.92 -39.25 9.80
C TYR A 19 -15.46 -39.01 10.15
N TYR A 20 -15.11 -39.34 11.39
CA TYR A 20 -13.74 -39.38 11.86
C TYR A 20 -12.90 -40.37 11.02
N LEU A 21 -11.64 -39.98 10.71
CA LEU A 21 -10.69 -40.65 9.79
C LEU A 21 -10.91 -40.40 8.29
N PHE A 22 -11.88 -39.58 7.89
CA PHE A 22 -12.25 -39.39 6.49
C PHE A 22 -12.11 -37.92 6.04
N PRO A 23 -11.50 -37.63 4.87
CA PRO A 23 -10.83 -38.59 3.97
C PRO A 23 -9.51 -39.10 4.54
N ASN A 24 -9.09 -40.28 4.10
CA ASN A 24 -7.87 -40.94 4.57
C ASN A 24 -6.78 -40.89 3.49
N CYS A 25 -5.53 -40.76 3.92
CA CYS A 25 -4.36 -40.65 3.05
C CYS A 25 -3.54 -41.95 2.99
N TYR A 26 -3.66 -42.84 4.00
CA TYR A 26 -2.94 -44.11 4.15
C TYR A 26 -1.44 -44.09 3.80
N ASN A 27 -0.78 -42.94 3.91
CA ASN A 27 0.62 -42.67 3.51
C ASN A 27 1.64 -43.16 4.55
N TYR A 28 1.53 -44.43 4.95
CA TYR A 28 2.36 -45.08 5.96
C TYR A 28 3.68 -45.63 5.42
N GLU A 29 4.07 -45.32 4.18
CA GLU A 29 5.29 -45.84 3.55
C GLU A 29 6.57 -45.31 4.20
N TYR A 30 6.48 -44.36 5.14
CA TYR A 30 7.62 -43.95 5.97
C TYR A 30 8.22 -45.11 6.79
N LYS A 31 7.50 -46.23 6.92
CA LYS A 31 7.97 -47.46 7.55
C LYS A 31 8.93 -48.27 6.66
N ASP A 32 8.97 -48.00 5.36
CA ASP A 32 9.92 -48.62 4.42
C ASP A 32 11.20 -47.78 4.38
N VAL A 33 12.28 -48.32 4.97
CA VAL A 33 13.58 -47.63 5.03
C VAL A 33 14.32 -47.61 3.70
N ASN A 34 13.91 -48.44 2.74
CA ASN A 34 14.57 -48.58 1.44
C ASN A 34 14.00 -47.65 0.37
N LYS A 35 12.98 -46.86 0.69
CA LYS A 35 12.33 -45.92 -0.24
C LYS A 35 12.31 -44.49 0.30
N PRO A 36 12.54 -43.48 -0.55
CA PRO A 36 12.39 -42.09 -0.16
C PRO A 36 10.92 -41.79 0.16
N TYR A 37 10.65 -41.33 1.39
CA TYR A 37 9.31 -41.00 1.83
C TYR A 37 8.88 -39.64 1.29
N THR A 38 7.94 -39.64 0.34
CA THR A 38 7.34 -38.42 -0.22
C THR A 38 6.15 -37.91 0.61
N GLY A 39 5.53 -38.83 1.37
CA GLY A 39 4.33 -38.62 2.16
C GLY A 39 3.07 -38.33 1.37
N LYS A 40 3.09 -38.40 0.03
CA LYS A 40 1.90 -38.10 -0.78
C LYS A 40 0.84 -39.21 -0.62
N CYS A 41 -0.43 -38.82 -0.69
CA CYS A 41 -1.52 -39.78 -0.84
C CYS A 41 -1.33 -40.53 -2.17
N SER A 42 -1.41 -41.87 -2.16
CA SER A 42 -1.26 -42.63 -3.39
C SER A 42 -2.44 -42.36 -4.34
N PRO A 43 -2.23 -42.40 -5.66
CA PRO A 43 -3.32 -42.20 -6.63
C PRO A 43 -4.50 -43.16 -6.42
N GLU A 44 -4.24 -44.37 -5.95
CA GLU A 44 -5.26 -45.37 -5.63
C GLU A 44 -6.12 -44.92 -4.44
N VAL A 45 -5.49 -44.38 -3.38
CA VAL A 45 -6.21 -43.85 -2.21
C VAL A 45 -6.98 -42.58 -2.57
N GLN A 46 -6.42 -41.71 -3.44
CA GLN A 46 -7.13 -40.53 -3.94
C GLN A 46 -8.38 -40.94 -4.75
N SER A 47 -8.26 -41.96 -5.60
CA SER A 47 -9.37 -42.53 -6.36
C SER A 47 -10.45 -43.13 -5.45
N GLN A 48 -10.05 -43.82 -4.37
CA GLN A 48 -10.98 -44.32 -3.35
C GLN A 48 -11.70 -43.18 -2.62
N ASN A 49 -10.99 -42.10 -2.27
CA ASN A 49 -11.62 -40.91 -1.68
C ASN A 49 -12.59 -40.26 -2.68
N ASP A 50 -12.28 -40.23 -3.97
CA ASP A 50 -13.15 -39.64 -4.99
C ASP A 50 -14.46 -40.44 -5.16
N GLN A 51 -14.42 -41.76 -4.97
CA GLN A 51 -15.60 -42.64 -4.97
C GLN A 51 -16.54 -42.40 -3.78
N LEU A 52 -16.05 -41.77 -2.70
CA LEU A 52 -16.84 -41.43 -1.50
C LEU A 52 -17.53 -40.06 -1.62
N ILE A 53 -17.68 -39.51 -2.82
CA ILE A 53 -18.34 -38.21 -3.05
C ILE A 53 -19.73 -38.10 -2.39
N TRP A 54 -20.49 -39.19 -2.37
CA TRP A 54 -21.79 -39.28 -1.72
C TRP A 54 -21.74 -39.04 -0.21
N LEU A 55 -20.61 -39.32 0.44
CA LEU A 55 -20.37 -39.08 1.86
C LEU A 55 -19.96 -37.63 2.11
N TRP A 56 -19.11 -37.09 1.24
CA TRP A 56 -18.64 -35.71 1.31
C TRP A 56 -19.79 -34.73 1.13
N GLU A 57 -20.69 -34.99 0.18
CA GLU A 57 -21.89 -34.17 -0.08
C GLU A 57 -22.85 -34.09 1.11
N LYS A 58 -22.81 -35.07 2.02
CA LYS A 58 -23.64 -35.13 3.23
C LYS A 58 -22.91 -34.71 4.50
N SER A 59 -21.60 -34.45 4.41
CA SER A 59 -20.78 -34.01 5.54
C SER A 59 -20.69 -32.48 5.56
N THR A 60 -20.86 -31.86 6.73
CA THR A 60 -20.62 -30.41 6.90
C THR A 60 -19.19 -30.10 7.35
N ALA A 61 -18.42 -31.11 7.73
CA ALA A 61 -16.97 -31.02 7.94
C ALA A 61 -16.26 -32.34 7.61
N LEU A 62 -14.98 -32.26 7.26
CA LEU A 62 -14.11 -33.42 7.05
C LEU A 62 -13.21 -33.58 8.28
N TYR A 63 -12.98 -34.82 8.70
CA TYR A 63 -12.21 -35.16 9.90
C TYR A 63 -11.04 -36.09 9.54
N PRO A 64 -10.07 -35.61 8.73
CA PRO A 64 -8.90 -36.40 8.37
C PRO A 64 -8.05 -36.69 9.61
N SER A 65 -7.46 -37.87 9.63
CA SER A 65 -6.66 -38.32 10.76
C SER A 65 -5.17 -38.13 10.51
N VAL A 66 -4.47 -37.61 11.52
CA VAL A 66 -3.05 -37.29 11.44
C VAL A 66 -2.25 -37.86 12.61
N TYR A 67 -2.66 -39.02 13.15
CA TYR A 67 -1.90 -39.67 14.23
C TYR A 67 -0.48 -39.99 13.79
N LEU A 68 0.48 -39.37 14.47
CA LEU A 68 1.89 -39.61 14.25
C LEU A 68 2.34 -40.82 15.04
N SER A 69 2.95 -41.77 14.35
CA SER A 69 3.65 -42.89 14.98
C SER A 69 4.87 -42.37 15.76
N THR A 70 5.23 -43.05 16.85
CA THR A 70 6.48 -42.83 17.59
C THR A 70 7.72 -42.93 16.68
N LEU A 71 7.64 -43.70 15.58
CA LEU A 71 8.68 -43.80 14.55
C LEU A 71 8.98 -42.47 13.85
N LEU A 72 8.09 -41.47 13.94
CA LEU A 72 8.26 -40.15 13.33
C LEU A 72 8.76 -39.08 14.31
N LYS A 73 9.04 -39.44 15.58
CA LYS A 73 9.46 -38.49 16.62
C LYS A 73 10.76 -37.79 16.23
N GLY A 74 10.73 -36.46 16.16
CA GLY A 74 11.89 -35.63 15.80
C GLY A 74 12.28 -35.64 14.32
N SER A 75 11.50 -36.30 13.45
CA SER A 75 11.79 -36.40 12.01
C SER A 75 11.02 -35.36 11.19
N TYR A 76 11.67 -34.78 10.17
CA TYR A 76 10.97 -33.94 9.17
C TYR A 76 9.85 -34.69 8.43
N LYS A 77 9.90 -36.04 8.41
CA LYS A 77 8.86 -36.92 7.85
C LYS A 77 7.52 -36.75 8.57
N ALA A 78 7.50 -36.36 9.85
CA ALA A 78 6.27 -36.05 10.59
C ALA A 78 5.51 -34.88 9.98
N ALA A 79 6.23 -33.80 9.62
CA ALA A 79 5.63 -32.63 9.00
C ALA A 79 5.11 -32.94 7.59
N LEU A 80 5.78 -33.82 6.85
CA LEU A 80 5.32 -34.29 5.53
C LEU A 80 4.05 -35.14 5.64
N PHE A 81 3.99 -36.07 6.60
CA PHE A 81 2.79 -36.90 6.85
C PHE A 81 1.56 -36.02 7.12
N VAL A 82 1.65 -35.12 8.09
CA VAL A 82 0.54 -34.23 8.47
C VAL A 82 0.14 -33.32 7.30
N ARG A 83 1.11 -32.69 6.64
CA ARG A 83 0.86 -31.78 5.52
C ARG A 83 0.08 -32.47 4.41
N ASN A 84 0.49 -33.65 4.00
CA ASN A 84 -0.08 -34.32 2.85
C ASN A 84 -1.45 -34.96 3.15
N CYS A 85 -1.70 -35.40 4.39
CA CYS A 85 -3.06 -35.79 4.84
C CYS A 85 -4.03 -34.60 4.78
N VAL A 86 -3.58 -33.42 5.22
CA VAL A 86 -4.39 -32.19 5.17
C VAL A 86 -4.60 -31.74 3.72
N GLN A 87 -3.58 -31.86 2.85
CA GLN A 87 -3.72 -31.53 1.43
C GLN A 87 -4.73 -32.43 0.72
N GLU A 88 -4.78 -33.72 1.06
CA GLU A 88 -5.80 -34.63 0.50
C GLU A 88 -7.21 -34.24 0.96
N ALA A 89 -7.37 -33.87 2.24
CA ALA A 89 -8.66 -33.36 2.74
C ALA A 89 -9.10 -32.08 2.03
N MET A 90 -8.16 -31.16 1.77
CA MET A 90 -8.43 -29.94 1.00
C MET A 90 -8.77 -30.24 -0.47
N ARG A 91 -8.13 -31.23 -1.09
CA ARG A 91 -8.42 -31.67 -2.47
C ARG A 91 -9.85 -32.21 -2.56
N VAL A 92 -10.24 -33.09 -1.65
CA VAL A 92 -11.59 -33.67 -1.59
C VAL A 92 -12.64 -32.58 -1.36
N ALA A 93 -12.38 -31.62 -0.46
CA ALA A 93 -13.26 -30.47 -0.22
C ALA A 93 -13.42 -29.55 -1.45
N ALA A 94 -12.45 -29.58 -2.37
CA ALA A 94 -12.44 -28.80 -3.60
C ALA A 94 -12.98 -29.55 -4.83
N LEU A 95 -13.60 -30.72 -4.66
CA LEU A 95 -14.23 -31.44 -5.77
C LEU A 95 -15.40 -30.61 -6.36
N PRO A 96 -15.55 -30.53 -7.69
CA PRO A 96 -16.46 -29.59 -8.36
C PRO A 96 -17.93 -29.68 -7.92
N LYS A 97 -18.40 -30.87 -7.51
CA LYS A 97 -19.77 -31.07 -7.00
C LYS A 97 -20.00 -30.51 -5.59
N LEU A 98 -18.98 -30.46 -4.73
CA LEU A 98 -19.05 -29.88 -3.38
C LEU A 98 -19.03 -28.34 -3.38
N LEU A 99 -18.30 -27.74 -4.33
CA LEU A 99 -18.16 -26.29 -4.45
C LEU A 99 -19.51 -25.58 -4.72
N ASN A 100 -20.43 -26.22 -5.44
CA ASN A 100 -21.73 -25.61 -5.75
C ASN A 100 -22.71 -25.65 -4.56
N THR A 101 -22.65 -26.67 -3.70
CA THR A 101 -23.56 -26.84 -2.54
C THR A 101 -23.07 -26.11 -1.29
N LEU A 102 -21.75 -26.11 -1.02
CA LEU A 102 -21.17 -25.42 0.16
C LEU A 102 -21.24 -23.89 0.05
N VAL A 103 -21.11 -23.33 -1.16
CA VAL A 103 -21.08 -21.86 -1.36
C VAL A 103 -22.46 -21.23 -1.15
N HIS A 104 -23.55 -21.94 -1.49
CA HIS A 104 -24.91 -21.43 -1.29
C HIS A 104 -25.33 -21.48 0.19
N ALA A 105 -25.15 -22.63 0.84
CA ALA A 105 -25.54 -22.81 2.24
C ALA A 105 -24.73 -21.93 3.23
N SER A 106 -23.43 -21.75 3.00
CA SER A 106 -22.57 -20.91 3.85
C SER A 106 -22.90 -19.42 3.72
N CYS A 107 -23.21 -18.96 2.50
CA CYS A 107 -23.60 -17.58 2.26
C CYS A 107 -24.97 -17.28 2.86
N GLU A 108 -25.93 -18.19 2.78
CA GLU A 108 -27.24 -18.04 3.42
C GLU A 108 -27.17 -18.08 4.94
N ALA A 109 -26.36 -18.98 5.51
CA ALA A 109 -26.14 -19.04 6.96
C ALA A 109 -25.47 -17.76 7.47
N LEU A 110 -24.45 -17.25 6.77
CA LEU A 110 -23.79 -16.00 7.12
C LEU A 110 -24.73 -14.79 6.93
N SER A 111 -25.49 -14.76 5.83
CA SER A 111 -26.48 -13.72 5.54
C SER A 111 -27.60 -13.67 6.59
N ARG A 112 -27.96 -14.82 7.19
CA ARG A 112 -28.87 -14.87 8.36
C ARG A 112 -28.17 -14.46 9.65
N TYR A 113 -26.99 -15.01 9.93
CA TYR A 113 -26.24 -14.81 11.18
C TYR A 113 -25.85 -13.35 11.41
N LEU A 114 -25.49 -12.62 10.36
CA LEU A 114 -25.08 -11.21 10.45
C LEU A 114 -26.20 -10.33 11.05
N PRO A 115 -27.39 -10.19 10.46
CA PRO A 115 -28.46 -9.38 11.03
C PRO A 115 -29.13 -10.01 12.26
N SER A 116 -29.18 -11.34 12.39
CA SER A 116 -29.87 -11.99 13.51
C SER A 116 -29.06 -12.00 14.80
N THR A 117 -27.74 -12.16 14.70
CA THR A 117 -26.92 -12.56 15.84
C THR A 117 -25.69 -11.69 15.98
N LEU A 118 -24.85 -11.61 14.94
CA LEU A 118 -23.56 -10.92 15.05
C LEU A 118 -23.72 -9.40 15.18
N ASN A 119 -24.52 -8.77 14.31
CA ASN A 119 -24.68 -7.32 14.32
C ASN A 119 -25.34 -6.82 15.63
N PRO A 120 -26.42 -7.44 16.15
CA PRO A 120 -26.95 -7.07 17.45
C PRO A 120 -25.94 -7.28 18.60
N TYR A 121 -25.18 -8.38 18.56
CA TYR A 121 -24.18 -8.69 19.59
C TYR A 121 -23.01 -7.70 19.58
N ILE A 122 -22.51 -7.31 18.40
CA ILE A 122 -21.47 -6.28 18.26
C ILE A 122 -21.94 -4.96 18.87
N VAL A 123 -23.18 -4.54 18.60
CA VAL A 123 -23.73 -3.30 19.19
C VAL A 123 -23.87 -3.42 20.71
N ASN A 124 -24.32 -4.57 21.22
CA ASN A 124 -24.40 -4.83 22.66
C ASN A 124 -23.03 -4.65 23.33
N VAL A 125 -21.99 -5.33 22.83
CA VAL A 125 -20.63 -5.29 23.41
C VAL A 125 -20.00 -3.90 23.25
N THR A 126 -20.11 -3.28 22.08
CA THR A 126 -19.47 -1.98 21.82
C THR A 126 -20.12 -0.85 22.60
N ALA A 127 -21.45 -0.84 22.72
CA ALA A 127 -22.16 0.13 23.54
C ALA A 127 -21.88 -0.08 25.03
N ALA A 128 -21.79 -1.33 25.51
CA ALA A 128 -21.39 -1.63 26.89
C ALA A 128 -19.96 -1.19 27.20
N ALA A 129 -19.02 -1.44 26.28
CA ALA A 129 -17.63 -1.03 26.43
C ALA A 129 -17.48 0.50 26.44
N LYS A 130 -18.24 1.20 25.59
CA LYS A 130 -18.29 2.66 25.59
C LYS A 130 -18.90 3.20 26.89
N LEU A 131 -20.03 2.66 27.31
CA LEU A 131 -20.69 3.06 28.55
C LEU A 131 -19.79 2.85 29.76
N CYS A 132 -19.10 1.71 29.85
CA CYS A 132 -18.16 1.43 30.92
C CYS A 132 -16.94 2.37 30.88
N SER A 133 -16.38 2.62 29.69
CA SER A 133 -15.29 3.61 29.51
C SER A 133 -15.71 4.99 30.00
N ASP A 134 -16.89 5.46 29.58
CA ASP A 134 -17.39 6.80 29.89
C ASP A 134 -17.72 6.94 31.38
N MET A 135 -18.37 5.95 31.99
CA MET A 135 -18.87 6.01 33.37
C MET A 135 -17.84 5.59 34.43
N LEU A 136 -17.03 4.55 34.16
CA LEU A 136 -16.09 4.00 35.14
C LEU A 136 -14.67 4.55 34.96
N CYS A 137 -14.28 4.87 33.72
CA CYS A 137 -12.93 5.32 33.37
C CYS A 137 -12.88 6.77 32.88
N GLN A 138 -13.98 7.52 33.04
CA GLN A 138 -14.11 8.93 32.67
C GLN A 138 -13.72 9.22 31.21
N GLY A 139 -13.94 8.26 30.30
CA GLY A 139 -13.56 8.32 28.89
C GLY A 139 -12.06 8.22 28.61
N ASN A 140 -11.21 8.07 29.65
CA ASN A 140 -9.75 8.10 29.56
C ASN A 140 -9.11 6.70 29.54
N GLY A 141 -9.90 5.63 29.59
CA GLY A 141 -9.42 4.26 29.56
C GLY A 141 -10.50 3.27 29.18
N ARG A 142 -10.06 2.06 28.83
CA ARG A 142 -10.98 0.94 28.56
C ARG A 142 -11.19 0.11 29.82
N CYS A 143 -12.41 -0.38 30.01
CA CYS A 143 -12.70 -1.36 31.03
C CYS A 143 -12.04 -2.70 30.70
N VAL A 144 -11.33 -3.26 31.67
CA VAL A 144 -10.73 -4.60 31.64
C VAL A 144 -11.19 -5.37 32.87
N ARG A 145 -11.28 -6.69 32.79
CA ARG A 145 -11.68 -7.50 33.95
C ARG A 145 -10.72 -7.25 35.11
N LYS A 146 -11.25 -7.19 36.34
CA LYS A 146 -10.42 -7.16 37.55
C LYS A 146 -9.69 -8.48 37.75
N ASN A 147 -10.39 -9.60 37.51
CA ASN A 147 -9.82 -10.94 37.48
C ASN A 147 -9.74 -11.41 36.02
N TYR A 148 -8.53 -11.65 35.50
CA TYR A 148 -8.38 -12.04 34.10
C TYR A 148 -8.98 -13.43 33.80
N ASP A 149 -9.08 -14.30 34.80
CA ASP A 149 -9.64 -15.66 34.70
C ASP A 149 -11.17 -15.73 34.89
N SER A 150 -11.85 -14.62 35.20
CA SER A 150 -13.32 -14.63 35.38
C SER A 150 -14.07 -14.70 34.06
N SER A 151 -15.31 -15.22 34.08
CA SER A 151 -16.20 -15.30 32.91
C SER A 151 -17.03 -14.02 32.66
N ASP A 152 -16.55 -12.86 33.13
CA ASP A 152 -17.32 -11.61 33.08
C ASP A 152 -17.23 -10.90 31.71
N TYR A 153 -18.36 -10.62 31.06
CA TYR A 153 -18.37 -9.93 29.76
C TYR A 153 -18.95 -8.52 29.85
N LEU A 154 -18.43 -7.61 29.02
CA LEU A 154 -19.00 -6.27 28.84
C LEU A 154 -20.22 -6.37 27.92
N HIS A 155 -21.38 -6.61 28.52
CA HIS A 155 -22.69 -6.60 27.86
C HIS A 155 -23.58 -5.53 28.51
N LEU A 156 -24.45 -4.92 27.72
CA LEU A 156 -25.53 -4.10 28.21
C LEU A 156 -26.53 -5.00 28.94
N ASN A 157 -27.10 -4.50 30.03
CA ASN A 157 -28.16 -5.21 30.74
C ASN A 157 -29.41 -5.28 29.85
N PRO A 158 -29.89 -6.48 29.50
CA PRO A 158 -31.05 -6.64 28.62
C PRO A 158 -32.36 -6.11 29.24
N THR A 159 -32.39 -5.89 30.55
CA THR A 159 -33.54 -5.29 31.26
C THR A 159 -33.67 -3.80 30.96
N ASN A 160 -32.52 -3.10 30.81
CA ASN A 160 -32.46 -1.64 30.68
C ASN A 160 -32.14 -1.16 29.27
N PHE A 161 -31.59 -2.05 28.42
CA PHE A 161 -31.19 -1.75 27.06
C PHE A 161 -31.79 -2.75 26.07
N LYS A 162 -32.27 -2.22 24.94
CA LYS A 162 -32.74 -2.99 23.78
C LYS A 162 -31.90 -2.65 22.57
N ILE A 163 -31.52 -3.64 21.78
CA ILE A 163 -30.87 -3.43 20.50
C ILE A 163 -31.93 -3.32 19.42
N GLN A 164 -31.96 -2.21 18.70
CA GLN A 164 -32.93 -1.93 17.65
C GLN A 164 -32.24 -1.79 16.30
N ARG A 165 -32.96 -2.11 15.22
CA ARG A 165 -32.52 -1.94 13.83
C ARG A 165 -33.22 -0.72 13.23
N GLY A 166 -32.43 0.24 12.77
CA GLY A 166 -32.93 1.44 12.11
C GLY A 166 -33.39 1.20 10.67
N SER A 167 -34.11 2.16 10.11
CA SER A 167 -34.61 2.15 8.72
C SER A 167 -33.50 2.05 7.67
N ASN A 168 -32.28 2.48 8.01
CA ASN A 168 -31.08 2.35 7.17
C ASN A 168 -30.34 1.02 7.34
N GLY A 169 -30.90 0.06 8.08
CA GLY A 169 -30.33 -1.26 8.33
C GLY A 169 -29.24 -1.32 9.41
N LYS A 170 -28.87 -0.20 10.05
CA LYS A 170 -27.90 -0.16 11.16
C LYS A 170 -28.55 -0.52 12.49
N TYR A 171 -27.79 -1.17 13.37
CA TYR A 171 -28.23 -1.49 14.73
C TYR A 171 -27.73 -0.44 15.73
N PHE A 172 -28.53 -0.13 16.74
CA PHE A 172 -28.18 0.78 17.83
C PHE A 172 -28.79 0.30 19.15
N ALA A 173 -28.13 0.63 20.26
CA ALA A 173 -28.64 0.34 21.60
C ALA A 173 -29.51 1.51 22.08
N VAL A 174 -30.72 1.20 22.57
CA VAL A 174 -31.65 2.17 23.18
C VAL A 174 -31.91 1.72 24.61
N GLY A 175 -31.70 2.62 25.56
CA GLY A 175 -31.87 2.33 26.98
C GLY A 175 -31.25 3.40 27.85
N MET A 176 -31.48 3.29 29.15
CA MET A 176 -30.89 4.17 30.16
C MET A 176 -30.15 3.33 31.19
N THR A 177 -28.95 3.77 31.55
CA THR A 177 -28.10 3.08 32.53
C THR A 177 -28.69 3.18 33.92
N SER A 178 -28.82 2.05 34.63
CA SER A 178 -29.25 2.01 36.03
C SER A 178 -28.06 1.99 37.01
N SER A 179 -28.32 2.28 38.28
CA SER A 179 -27.34 2.13 39.36
C SER A 179 -26.85 0.69 39.53
N ALA A 180 -27.69 -0.30 39.25
CA ALA A 180 -27.32 -1.72 39.26
C ALA A 180 -26.30 -2.05 38.15
N ASP A 181 -26.49 -1.49 36.94
CA ASP A 181 -25.56 -1.69 35.82
C ASP A 181 -24.17 -1.13 36.12
N LEU A 182 -24.13 0.06 36.71
CA LEU A 182 -22.89 0.72 37.13
C LEU A 182 -22.18 -0.04 38.26
N THR A 183 -22.96 -0.62 39.18
CA THR A 183 -22.42 -1.45 40.27
C THR A 183 -21.78 -2.72 39.71
N ILE A 184 -22.40 -3.36 38.72
CA ILE A 184 -21.83 -4.54 38.04
C ILE A 184 -20.50 -4.20 37.35
N PHE A 185 -20.45 -3.07 36.63
CA PHE A 185 -19.20 -2.61 36.01
C PHE A 185 -18.12 -2.33 37.05
N MET A 186 -18.45 -1.59 38.11
CA MET A 186 -17.50 -1.26 39.16
C MET A 186 -17.01 -2.50 39.92
N ASN A 187 -17.85 -3.51 40.10
CA ASN A 187 -17.46 -4.73 40.81
C ASN A 187 -16.56 -5.64 39.97
N LYS A 188 -16.84 -5.78 38.66
CA LYS A 188 -16.19 -6.78 37.79
C LYS A 188 -15.05 -6.24 36.95
N PHE A 189 -15.01 -4.93 36.71
CA PHE A 189 -14.06 -4.30 35.79
C PHE A 189 -13.26 -3.17 36.45
N THR A 190 -12.05 -2.97 35.96
CA THR A 190 -11.15 -1.86 36.31
C THR A 190 -10.71 -1.15 35.04
N CYS A 191 -10.04 -0.01 35.18
CA CYS A 191 -9.63 0.80 34.05
C CYS A 191 -8.20 0.51 33.62
N ARG A 192 -8.02 0.30 32.31
CA ARG A 192 -6.72 0.39 31.65
C ARG A 192 -6.67 1.67 30.83
N CYS A 193 -5.93 2.66 31.32
CA CYS A 193 -5.88 3.98 30.71
C CYS A 193 -5.26 3.94 29.32
N TYR A 194 -5.75 4.83 28.46
CA TYR A 194 -5.13 5.08 27.17
C TYR A 194 -3.77 5.75 27.37
N ALA A 195 -2.87 5.56 26.41
CA ALA A 195 -1.50 6.09 26.51
C ALA A 195 -1.51 7.62 26.73
N GLY A 196 -0.78 8.08 27.75
CA GLY A 196 -0.71 9.50 28.11
C GLY A 196 -1.95 10.05 28.83
N LYS A 197 -2.90 9.19 29.24
CA LYS A 197 -4.06 9.57 30.04
C LYS A 197 -3.98 8.94 31.44
N SER A 198 -4.53 9.64 32.43
CA SER A 198 -4.75 9.12 33.77
C SER A 198 -6.22 8.83 33.96
N CYS A 199 -6.53 7.67 34.52
CA CYS A 199 -7.89 7.21 34.78
C CYS A 199 -7.88 6.31 36.01
N LYS A 200 -8.98 6.29 36.77
CA LYS A 200 -9.16 5.37 37.90
C LYS A 200 -10.59 4.86 37.87
N ALA A 201 -10.78 3.60 38.23
CA ALA A 201 -12.11 3.00 38.31
C ALA A 201 -12.88 3.66 39.47
N HIS A 202 -13.77 4.60 39.14
CA HIS A 202 -14.58 5.33 40.10
C HIS A 202 -15.84 5.87 39.40
N LEU A 203 -17.00 5.72 40.03
CA LEU A 203 -18.26 6.28 39.53
C LEU A 203 -18.32 7.78 39.85
N PRO A 204 -18.56 8.68 38.88
CA PRO A 204 -18.63 10.12 39.16
C PRO A 204 -19.78 10.41 40.15
N ALA A 205 -19.50 11.26 41.15
CA ALA A 205 -20.45 11.62 42.22
C ALA A 205 -21.64 12.50 41.76
N MET A 206 -21.77 12.75 40.47
CA MET A 206 -22.83 13.56 39.88
C MET A 206 -23.82 12.65 39.13
N LEU A 207 -24.72 12.04 39.89
CA LEU A 207 -25.93 11.40 39.37
C LEU A 207 -27.15 11.93 40.13
N PHE A 208 -27.28 13.25 40.19
CA PHE A 208 -28.55 13.95 40.36
C PHE A 208 -28.47 15.30 39.64
N VAL A 209 -29.59 15.72 39.03
CA VAL A 209 -29.91 17.01 38.37
C VAL A 209 -29.91 17.07 36.82
N THR A 210 -31.11 16.80 36.30
CA THR A 210 -31.94 17.44 35.23
C THR A 210 -31.40 18.36 34.11
N ILE A 211 -31.73 17.94 32.87
CA ILE A 211 -32.34 18.61 31.69
C ILE A 211 -32.24 20.15 31.51
N MET A 212 -31.66 20.57 30.37
CA MET A 212 -32.05 21.64 29.38
C MET A 212 -30.78 21.98 28.57
N SER A 213 -30.71 22.29 27.27
CA SER A 213 -31.63 22.85 26.27
C SER A 213 -31.02 22.63 24.86
N LEU A 214 -31.87 22.39 23.86
CA LEU A 214 -31.52 22.42 22.44
C LEU A 214 -31.46 23.87 21.94
N SER A 215 -30.39 24.25 21.24
CA SER A 215 -30.38 25.41 20.35
C SER A 215 -30.05 24.98 18.92
N CYS A 216 -31.02 25.27 18.05
CA CYS A 216 -31.02 25.17 16.61
C CYS A 216 -30.04 26.16 15.98
N GLN A 217 -29.35 25.79 14.89
CA GLN A 217 -29.06 26.73 13.81
C GLN A 217 -28.87 26.03 12.45
N ARG A 218 -29.41 26.72 11.45
CA ARG A 218 -29.69 26.31 10.06
C ARG A 218 -28.42 26.18 9.20
N SER A 219 -28.45 25.19 8.31
CA SER A 219 -27.54 25.10 7.15
C SER A 219 -28.14 25.86 5.95
N PHE A 220 -27.33 26.70 5.30
CA PHE A 220 -27.61 27.19 3.95
C PHE A 220 -27.01 26.22 2.92
N TYR A 221 -27.82 25.85 1.93
CA TYR A 221 -27.41 25.10 0.74
C TYR A 221 -27.03 26.05 -0.38
N LEU A 222 -25.93 25.78 -1.08
CA LEU A 222 -25.81 26.08 -2.50
C LEU A 222 -25.13 24.91 -3.22
N SER A 223 -25.87 24.33 -4.15
CA SER A 223 -25.47 23.36 -5.17
C SER A 223 -24.58 24.02 -6.22
N HIS A 224 -23.58 23.32 -6.78
CA HIS A 224 -23.13 23.53 -8.17
C HIS A 224 -22.50 22.24 -8.76
N ASP A 225 -22.78 22.07 -10.07
CA ASP A 225 -22.58 20.94 -11.01
C ASP A 225 -21.08 20.60 -11.28
N PRO A 226 -20.71 19.32 -11.53
CA PRO A 226 -19.33 18.92 -11.73
C PRO A 226 -19.00 18.77 -13.22
N ARG A 227 -17.97 19.47 -13.71
CA ARG A 227 -17.26 19.04 -14.93
C ARG A 227 -15.78 19.47 -14.93
N THR A 228 -14.94 18.44 -15.07
CA THR A 228 -13.57 18.37 -15.61
C THR A 228 -12.50 19.35 -15.10
N LYS A 229 -11.35 18.80 -14.65
CA LYS A 229 -10.02 19.23 -15.12
C LYS A 229 -8.86 18.32 -14.70
N SER A 230 -7.96 18.13 -15.66
CA SER A 230 -6.66 17.48 -15.61
C SER A 230 -5.74 18.16 -14.58
N ALA A 231 -5.04 17.37 -13.76
CA ALA A 231 -4.11 17.87 -12.75
C ALA A 231 -2.71 18.05 -13.36
N SER A 232 -2.28 19.31 -13.45
CA SER A 232 -0.90 19.73 -13.71
C SER A 232 -0.01 19.26 -12.54
N PHE A 233 1.24 18.87 -12.85
CA PHE A 233 2.30 18.61 -11.87
C PHE A 233 2.58 19.91 -11.09
N SER A 234 1.83 20.14 -10.02
CA SER A 234 1.73 21.42 -9.33
C SER A 234 2.95 21.71 -8.47
N GLU A 235 3.60 22.84 -8.77
CA GLU A 235 4.69 23.46 -8.00
C GLU A 235 4.33 23.75 -6.53
N ASN A 236 3.06 23.65 -6.13
CA ASN A 236 2.56 23.93 -4.77
C ASN A 236 2.41 22.70 -3.84
N THR A 237 2.82 21.50 -4.28
CA THR A 237 2.60 20.26 -3.52
C THR A 237 3.84 19.83 -2.73
N SER A 238 3.74 19.81 -1.40
CA SER A 238 4.87 19.48 -0.50
C SER A 238 5.27 18.00 -0.51
N PHE A 239 4.35 17.12 -0.90
CA PHE A 239 4.57 15.70 -1.07
C PHE A 239 3.60 15.17 -2.14
N VAL A 240 4.12 14.79 -3.31
CA VAL A 240 3.33 14.38 -4.49
C VAL A 240 2.92 12.91 -4.37
N SER A 241 1.63 12.63 -4.51
CA SER A 241 1.11 11.26 -4.62
C SER A 241 0.73 10.96 -6.08
N VAL A 242 1.37 9.95 -6.67
CA VAL A 242 1.14 9.54 -8.05
C VAL A 242 0.48 8.17 -8.08
N TRP A 243 -0.62 8.03 -8.82
CA TRP A 243 -1.21 6.73 -9.15
C TRP A 243 -0.70 6.25 -10.51
N ASN A 244 -0.12 5.05 -10.57
CA ASN A 244 0.40 4.45 -11.79
C ASN A 244 0.10 2.94 -11.86
N ALA A 245 -1.18 2.58 -11.95
CA ALA A 245 -1.64 1.19 -12.09
C ALA A 245 -2.65 1.07 -13.25
N PRO A 246 -2.82 -0.10 -13.89
CA PRO A 246 -3.72 -0.30 -15.03
C PRO A 246 -5.22 -0.34 -14.63
N SER A 247 -5.64 0.58 -13.77
CA SER A 247 -6.96 0.60 -13.13
C SER A 247 -8.11 1.04 -14.03
N VAL A 248 -7.82 1.55 -15.23
CA VAL A 248 -8.81 1.84 -16.26
C VAL A 248 -9.61 0.59 -16.63
N HIS A 249 -8.99 -0.60 -16.56
CA HIS A 249 -9.68 -1.87 -16.75
C HIS A 249 -10.83 -2.09 -15.76
N CYS A 250 -10.76 -1.54 -14.54
CA CYS A 250 -11.86 -1.69 -13.58
C CYS A 250 -13.13 -1.00 -14.08
N SER A 251 -13.01 0.21 -14.63
CA SER A 251 -14.16 0.91 -15.22
C SER A 251 -14.58 0.29 -16.55
N GLU A 252 -13.64 0.05 -17.47
CA GLU A 252 -13.96 -0.38 -18.84
C GLU A 252 -14.44 -1.83 -18.94
N LYS A 253 -13.82 -2.76 -18.19
CA LYS A 253 -14.14 -4.19 -18.28
C LYS A 253 -15.13 -4.67 -17.22
N HIS A 254 -15.14 -4.03 -16.04
CA HIS A 254 -15.89 -4.53 -14.88
C HIS A 254 -16.96 -3.56 -14.36
N ASN A 255 -17.11 -2.39 -14.98
CA ASN A 255 -18.02 -1.31 -14.56
C ASN A 255 -17.85 -0.93 -13.06
N ILE A 256 -16.60 -0.91 -12.59
CA ILE A 256 -16.23 -0.52 -11.23
C ILE A 256 -15.42 0.78 -11.30
N SER A 257 -16.04 1.87 -10.86
CA SER A 257 -15.36 3.15 -10.67
C SER A 257 -14.52 3.13 -9.38
N LEU A 258 -13.25 3.54 -9.49
CA LEU A 258 -12.32 3.74 -8.39
C LEU A 258 -12.19 5.24 -8.09
N ASP A 259 -12.20 5.59 -6.80
CA ASP A 259 -11.97 6.98 -6.38
C ASP A 259 -10.46 7.26 -6.26
N LEU A 260 -9.92 7.99 -7.24
CA LEU A 260 -8.50 8.35 -7.31
C LEU A 260 -8.25 9.85 -7.11
N ARG A 261 -9.27 10.63 -6.72
CA ARG A 261 -9.19 12.11 -6.66
C ARG A 261 -8.18 12.65 -5.65
N GLN A 262 -7.69 11.79 -4.75
CA GLN A 262 -6.76 12.12 -3.67
C GLN A 262 -5.30 12.01 -4.12
N PHE A 263 -5.05 11.40 -5.28
CA PHE A 263 -3.74 11.42 -5.90
C PHE A 263 -3.55 12.74 -6.64
N SER A 264 -2.40 13.39 -6.41
CA SER A 264 -2.03 14.62 -7.12
C SER A 264 -1.87 14.39 -8.62
N VAL A 265 -1.45 13.17 -8.99
CA VAL A 265 -1.22 12.78 -10.38
C VAL A 265 -1.81 11.39 -10.62
N ILE A 266 -2.54 11.24 -11.73
CA ILE A 266 -3.09 9.96 -12.16
C ILE A 266 -2.53 9.66 -13.56
N SER A 267 -1.90 8.51 -13.71
CA SER A 267 -1.37 8.02 -14.98
C SER A 267 -1.53 6.50 -15.03
N PHE A 268 -1.48 5.91 -16.22
CA PHE A 268 -1.80 4.51 -16.45
C PHE A 268 -0.70 3.87 -17.30
N PRO A 269 -0.07 2.77 -16.86
CA PRO A 269 1.12 2.21 -17.52
C PRO A 269 0.83 1.46 -18.85
N MET A 270 -0.29 1.75 -19.51
CA MET A 270 -0.77 1.04 -20.70
C MET A 270 -0.12 1.57 -21.98
N ALA A 271 0.07 0.70 -22.98
CA ALA A 271 0.82 1.04 -24.19
C ALA A 271 0.13 2.07 -25.10
N ASN A 272 -1.17 2.25 -24.96
CA ASN A 272 -1.98 3.19 -25.74
C ASN A 272 -2.17 4.54 -25.04
N MET A 273 -1.57 4.74 -23.86
CA MET A 273 -1.70 5.97 -23.09
C MET A 273 -0.53 6.90 -23.40
N ILE A 274 -0.83 8.04 -24.02
CA ILE A 274 0.14 9.06 -24.44
C ILE A 274 -0.05 10.36 -23.65
N ASP A 275 0.97 11.22 -23.66
CA ASP A 275 0.95 12.57 -23.03
C ASP A 275 0.51 12.58 -21.56
N GLN A 276 0.88 11.51 -20.84
CA GLN A 276 0.56 11.40 -19.43
C GLN A 276 1.55 12.18 -18.55
N PRO A 277 1.10 12.72 -17.40
CA PRO A 277 2.01 13.36 -16.45
C PRO A 277 3.07 12.41 -15.86
N LEU A 278 2.84 11.09 -15.88
CA LEU A 278 3.89 10.09 -15.69
C LEU A 278 3.87 9.14 -16.89
N THR A 279 4.97 9.10 -17.63
CA THR A 279 5.21 8.12 -18.69
C THR A 279 6.27 7.12 -18.23
N ILE A 280 5.90 5.83 -18.22
CA ILE A 280 6.81 4.72 -17.90
C ILE A 280 7.14 3.94 -19.17
N PHE A 281 8.43 3.77 -19.43
CA PHE A 281 8.98 3.07 -20.57
C PHE A 281 9.52 1.70 -20.16
N TYR A 282 8.74 0.64 -20.39
CA TYR A 282 9.22 -0.73 -20.24
C TYR A 282 10.28 -1.07 -21.30
N ASN A 283 10.99 -2.19 -21.11
CA ASN A 283 12.08 -2.67 -21.97
C ASN A 283 11.80 -2.65 -23.49
N LEU A 284 10.56 -2.86 -23.93
CA LEU A 284 10.15 -2.87 -25.33
C LEU A 284 9.54 -1.54 -25.84
N ARG A 285 9.53 -0.48 -25.03
CA ARG A 285 8.86 0.80 -25.35
C ARG A 285 9.81 1.97 -25.52
N LEU A 286 11.12 1.76 -25.45
CA LEU A 286 12.10 2.84 -25.59
C LEU A 286 13.38 2.34 -26.23
N GLY A 287 13.47 2.58 -27.53
CA GLY A 287 14.59 2.23 -28.38
C GLY A 287 14.81 0.72 -28.52
N LEU A 288 15.91 0.37 -29.16
CA LEU A 288 16.37 -1.01 -29.33
C LEU A 288 17.20 -1.47 -28.13
N TYR A 289 16.60 -1.46 -26.94
CA TYR A 289 17.27 -1.89 -25.72
C TYR A 289 17.71 -3.37 -25.82
N PRO A 290 19.00 -3.70 -25.61
CA PRO A 290 19.48 -5.07 -25.67
C PRO A 290 19.15 -5.82 -24.40
N PHE A 291 18.50 -6.97 -24.50
CA PHE A 291 18.24 -7.80 -23.33
C PHE A 291 18.11 -9.28 -23.69
N ILE A 292 18.24 -10.11 -22.66
CA ILE A 292 17.98 -11.54 -22.68
C ILE A 292 16.73 -11.77 -21.83
N ASP A 293 15.77 -12.49 -22.38
CA ASP A 293 14.60 -12.94 -21.63
C ASP A 293 15.01 -13.96 -20.55
N GLU A 294 14.55 -13.75 -19.32
CA GLU A 294 15.01 -14.56 -18.18
C GLU A 294 14.30 -15.92 -18.05
N GLU A 295 13.27 -16.18 -18.86
CA GLU A 295 12.50 -17.42 -18.84
C GLU A 295 12.91 -18.36 -19.98
N ASN A 296 13.06 -17.83 -21.19
CA ASN A 296 13.37 -18.63 -22.39
C ASN A 296 14.79 -18.42 -22.95
N GLU A 297 15.59 -17.53 -22.36
CA GLU A 297 16.96 -17.18 -22.76
C GLU A 297 17.09 -16.56 -24.17
N GLU A 298 15.99 -16.11 -24.76
CA GLU A 298 15.97 -15.45 -26.07
C GLU A 298 16.67 -14.09 -26.02
N GLN A 299 17.47 -13.80 -27.05
CA GLN A 299 18.27 -12.58 -27.12
C GLN A 299 17.61 -11.55 -28.04
N PHE A 300 17.38 -10.35 -27.51
CA PHE A 300 16.81 -9.21 -28.22
C PHE A 300 17.87 -8.14 -28.44
N ASN A 301 17.91 -7.57 -29.64
CA ASN A 301 18.85 -6.51 -30.04
C ASN A 301 20.32 -6.82 -29.71
N GLY A 302 20.75 -8.08 -29.84
CA GLY A 302 22.11 -8.54 -29.52
C GLY A 302 22.30 -9.05 -28.08
N GLY A 303 21.27 -8.98 -27.24
CA GLY A 303 21.24 -9.57 -25.89
C GLY A 303 22.04 -8.81 -24.83
N ILE A 304 23.28 -8.41 -25.14
CA ILE A 304 24.20 -7.68 -24.25
C ILE A 304 24.56 -6.32 -24.85
N PRO A 305 24.81 -5.29 -24.01
CA PRO A 305 24.96 -3.91 -24.48
C PRO A 305 26.14 -3.70 -25.43
N GLN A 306 27.24 -4.45 -25.29
CA GLN A 306 28.42 -4.27 -26.16
C GLN A 306 28.26 -4.86 -27.57
N GLU A 307 27.25 -5.70 -27.81
CA GLU A 307 26.96 -6.27 -29.13
C GLU A 307 25.86 -5.49 -29.88
N ALA A 308 25.25 -4.52 -29.21
CA ALA A 308 24.12 -3.76 -29.72
C ALA A 308 24.56 -2.41 -30.31
N SER A 309 23.90 -1.98 -31.39
CA SER A 309 24.15 -0.66 -31.98
C SER A 309 23.48 0.44 -31.14
N LEU A 310 24.28 1.23 -30.42
CA LEU A 310 23.81 2.39 -29.68
C LEU A 310 23.11 3.42 -30.59
N GLN A 311 23.64 3.63 -31.80
CA GLN A 311 23.07 4.58 -32.76
C GLN A 311 21.64 4.18 -33.14
N LYS A 312 21.42 2.94 -33.59
CA LYS A 312 20.09 2.44 -33.95
C LYS A 312 19.13 2.47 -32.75
N HIS A 313 19.65 2.19 -31.55
CA HIS A 313 18.87 2.31 -30.32
C HIS A 313 18.37 3.74 -30.12
N LEU A 314 19.24 4.75 -30.24
CA LEU A 314 18.89 6.16 -30.05
C LEU A 314 17.97 6.70 -31.15
N GLU A 315 18.15 6.27 -32.40
CA GLU A 315 17.24 6.59 -33.50
C GLU A 315 15.82 6.10 -33.22
N GLN A 316 15.67 4.84 -32.80
CA GLN A 316 14.35 4.31 -32.41
C GLN A 316 13.81 4.99 -31.14
N ALA A 317 14.65 5.21 -30.13
CA ALA A 317 14.24 5.85 -28.88
C ALA A 317 13.70 7.27 -29.11
N LYS A 318 14.27 8.00 -30.07
CA LYS A 318 13.80 9.33 -30.46
C LYS A 318 12.36 9.29 -30.97
N GLU A 319 12.04 8.31 -31.81
CA GLU A 319 10.68 8.14 -32.34
C GLU A 319 9.71 7.66 -31.26
N ASP A 320 10.14 6.74 -30.38
CA ASP A 320 9.31 6.28 -29.25
C ASP A 320 8.98 7.41 -28.28
N ILE A 321 9.95 8.27 -27.94
CA ILE A 321 9.74 9.43 -27.06
C ILE A 321 8.71 10.39 -27.68
N LYS A 322 8.83 10.69 -28.98
CA LYS A 322 7.87 11.54 -29.69
C LYS A 322 6.48 10.93 -29.73
N PHE A 323 6.37 9.61 -29.85
CA PHE A 323 5.10 8.90 -29.88
C PHE A 323 4.39 8.96 -28.51
N TYR A 324 5.08 8.58 -27.43
CA TYR A 324 4.49 8.51 -26.10
C TYR A 324 4.29 9.88 -25.43
N ILE A 325 5.12 10.86 -25.80
CA ILE A 325 5.10 12.22 -25.27
C ILE A 325 5.09 13.15 -26.49
N SER A 326 3.94 13.27 -27.14
CA SER A 326 3.79 14.06 -28.36
C SER A 326 3.92 15.57 -28.07
N SER A 327 3.41 16.02 -26.92
CA SER A 327 3.44 17.42 -26.52
C SER A 327 4.70 17.77 -25.73
N GLU A 328 5.42 18.80 -26.19
CA GLU A 328 6.60 19.35 -25.51
C GLU A 328 6.26 20.14 -24.23
N MET A 329 4.98 20.48 -24.05
CA MET A 329 4.49 21.24 -22.90
C MET A 329 4.18 20.35 -21.69
N VAL A 330 4.21 19.02 -21.83
CA VAL A 330 3.95 18.10 -20.73
C VAL A 330 5.01 18.28 -19.65
N LYS A 331 4.55 18.55 -18.42
CA LYS A 331 5.36 18.56 -17.21
C LYS A 331 5.04 17.33 -16.36
N GLY A 332 6.07 16.72 -15.77
CA GLY A 332 5.86 15.49 -15.01
C GLY A 332 7.09 14.58 -14.94
N LEU A 333 6.83 13.27 -14.91
CA LEU A 333 7.80 12.22 -14.63
C LEU A 333 8.01 11.34 -15.86
N ALA A 334 9.27 11.07 -16.21
CA ALA A 334 9.64 10.12 -17.26
C ALA A 334 10.51 9.02 -16.65
N VAL A 335 9.97 7.81 -16.59
CA VAL A 335 10.57 6.68 -15.88
C VAL A 335 10.98 5.59 -16.88
N ILE A 336 12.26 5.26 -16.93
CA ILE A 336 12.76 4.15 -17.75
C ILE A 336 12.85 2.89 -16.89
N ASP A 337 12.10 1.87 -17.26
CA ASP A 337 11.99 0.60 -16.53
C ASP A 337 12.74 -0.52 -17.24
N TRP A 338 14.06 -0.47 -17.13
CA TRP A 338 14.98 -1.46 -17.68
C TRP A 338 15.54 -2.36 -16.58
N GLU A 339 14.88 -3.49 -16.38
CA GLU A 339 15.22 -4.39 -15.29
C GLU A 339 16.12 -5.55 -15.70
N ASN A 340 16.29 -5.83 -17.00
CA ASN A 340 16.88 -7.10 -17.46
C ASN A 340 18.36 -7.28 -17.04
N TRP A 341 19.20 -6.24 -17.13
CA TRP A 341 20.57 -6.25 -16.61
C TRP A 341 20.84 -5.07 -15.66
N ARG A 342 22.01 -5.06 -15.02
CA ARG A 342 22.51 -3.94 -14.20
C ARG A 342 23.80 -3.39 -14.82
N PRO A 343 24.01 -2.07 -14.84
CA PRO A 343 25.22 -1.49 -15.45
C PRO A 343 26.50 -1.89 -14.72
N THR A 344 26.41 -2.26 -13.44
CA THR A 344 27.53 -2.81 -12.67
C THR A 344 27.64 -4.32 -12.89
N TRP A 345 28.78 -4.80 -13.39
CA TRP A 345 29.03 -6.21 -13.72
C TRP A 345 28.67 -7.16 -12.56
N MET A 346 29.12 -6.81 -11.35
CA MET A 346 28.95 -7.67 -10.17
C MET A 346 27.50 -7.77 -9.68
N ARG A 347 26.59 -6.90 -10.13
CA ARG A 347 25.16 -6.94 -9.80
C ARG A 347 24.35 -7.85 -10.75
N ASN A 348 24.97 -8.37 -11.80
CA ASN A 348 24.35 -9.34 -12.72
C ASN A 348 24.46 -10.78 -12.19
N TRP A 349 23.83 -11.05 -11.05
CA TRP A 349 23.76 -12.35 -10.38
C TRP A 349 22.35 -12.97 -10.47
N GLY A 350 22.18 -14.19 -9.97
CA GLY A 350 20.91 -14.91 -10.07
C GLY A 350 20.58 -15.21 -11.53
N LYS A 351 19.33 -14.93 -11.94
CA LYS A 351 18.89 -15.05 -13.34
C LYS A 351 19.68 -14.16 -14.30
N LYS A 352 20.27 -13.05 -13.82
CA LYS A 352 21.10 -12.15 -14.65
C LYS A 352 22.52 -12.66 -14.91
N ILE A 353 22.84 -13.90 -14.50
CA ILE A 353 24.16 -14.48 -14.76
C ILE A 353 24.46 -14.64 -16.26
N PHE A 354 23.43 -14.78 -17.10
CA PHE A 354 23.56 -14.98 -18.55
C PHE A 354 24.28 -13.83 -19.24
N TYR A 355 24.06 -12.58 -18.83
CA TYR A 355 24.78 -11.42 -19.36
C TYR A 355 26.30 -11.55 -19.18
N ARG A 356 26.75 -12.03 -18.02
CA ARG A 356 28.18 -12.28 -17.76
C ARG A 356 28.70 -13.46 -18.56
N LYS A 357 27.93 -14.55 -18.66
CA LYS A 357 28.32 -15.73 -19.43
C LYS A 357 28.47 -15.41 -20.92
N LEU A 358 27.47 -14.75 -21.51
CA LEU A 358 27.49 -14.36 -22.92
C LEU A 358 28.64 -13.39 -23.22
N SER A 359 28.83 -12.37 -22.37
CA SER A 359 29.95 -11.43 -22.50
C SER A 359 31.32 -12.13 -22.48
N LEU A 360 31.50 -13.13 -21.61
CA LEU A 360 32.72 -13.92 -21.54
C LEU A 360 32.90 -14.82 -22.76
N ALA A 361 31.82 -15.46 -23.23
CA ALA A 361 31.84 -16.32 -24.41
C ALA A 361 32.28 -15.53 -25.66
N ARG A 362 31.62 -14.40 -25.94
CA ARG A 362 31.98 -13.51 -27.06
C ARG A 362 33.42 -13.04 -27.00
N LYS A 363 33.86 -12.61 -25.80
CA LYS A 363 35.24 -12.15 -25.65
C LYS A 363 36.26 -13.28 -25.87
N ARG A 364 35.94 -14.50 -25.43
CA ARG A 364 36.78 -15.68 -25.65
C ARG A 364 36.83 -16.11 -27.11
N GLU A 365 35.69 -16.12 -27.80
CA GLU A 365 35.60 -16.40 -29.24
C GLU A 365 36.49 -15.43 -30.03
N ALA A 366 36.44 -14.14 -29.72
CA ALA A 366 37.25 -13.12 -30.37
C ALA A 366 38.74 -13.14 -29.96
N ASN A 367 39.12 -13.78 -28.85
CA ASN A 367 40.49 -13.76 -28.31
C ASN A 367 40.92 -15.15 -27.79
N PRO A 368 41.04 -16.18 -28.67
CA PRO A 368 41.20 -17.58 -28.22
C PRO A 368 42.46 -17.87 -27.40
N PHE A 369 43.52 -17.08 -27.60
CA PHE A 369 44.84 -17.29 -26.99
C PHE A 369 45.04 -16.52 -25.67
N PHE A 370 44.08 -15.68 -25.26
CA PHE A 370 44.20 -14.89 -24.05
C PHE A 370 43.89 -15.71 -22.80
N SER A 371 44.52 -15.34 -21.67
CA SER A 371 44.23 -16.00 -20.39
C SER A 371 42.79 -15.76 -19.95
N LEU A 372 42.20 -16.70 -19.20
CA LEU A 372 40.86 -16.52 -18.64
C LEU A 372 40.73 -15.29 -17.73
N LYS A 373 41.83 -14.89 -17.08
CA LYS A 373 41.88 -13.68 -16.24
C LYS A 373 41.74 -12.42 -17.09
N ASP A 374 42.45 -12.37 -18.22
CA ASP A 374 42.38 -11.23 -19.14
C ASP A 374 41.04 -11.17 -19.84
N ILE A 375 40.50 -12.30 -20.30
CA ILE A 375 39.14 -12.41 -20.85
C ILE A 375 38.11 -11.83 -19.86
N LYS A 376 38.17 -12.22 -18.58
CA LYS A 376 37.26 -11.70 -17.55
C LYS A 376 37.40 -10.18 -17.35
N LYS A 377 38.63 -9.67 -17.34
CA LYS A 377 38.89 -8.23 -17.18
C LYS A 377 38.35 -7.44 -18.38
N MET A 378 38.60 -7.92 -19.59
CA MET A 378 38.12 -7.27 -20.83
C MET A 378 36.60 -7.32 -20.94
N ALA A 379 35.97 -8.49 -20.75
CA ALA A 379 34.53 -8.64 -20.82
C ALA A 379 33.81 -7.75 -19.81
N LYS A 380 34.34 -7.65 -18.58
CA LYS A 380 33.82 -6.70 -17.57
C LYS A 380 33.90 -5.26 -18.08
N ALA A 381 35.07 -4.82 -18.51
CA ALA A 381 35.29 -3.43 -18.92
C ALA A 381 34.41 -3.04 -20.12
N GLU A 382 34.27 -3.94 -21.08
CA GLU A 382 33.47 -3.76 -22.29
C GLU A 382 31.97 -3.70 -21.98
N PHE A 383 31.46 -4.64 -21.17
CA PHE A 383 30.08 -4.65 -20.72
C PHE A 383 29.72 -3.37 -19.94
N GLU A 384 30.52 -2.99 -18.93
CA GLU A 384 30.21 -1.81 -18.10
C GLU A 384 30.30 -0.51 -18.90
N LYS A 385 31.26 -0.41 -19.85
CA LYS A 385 31.35 0.73 -20.77
C LYS A 385 30.12 0.84 -21.66
N ALA A 386 29.71 -0.26 -22.29
CA ALA A 386 28.55 -0.28 -23.16
C ALA A 386 27.25 -0.01 -22.38
N ALA A 387 27.06 -0.65 -21.23
CA ALA A 387 25.91 -0.45 -20.36
C ALA A 387 25.78 1.01 -19.90
N LYS A 388 26.90 1.63 -19.52
CA LYS A 388 26.96 3.07 -19.21
C LYS A 388 26.52 3.93 -20.41
N ASN A 389 27.06 3.67 -21.60
CA ASN A 389 26.75 4.47 -22.78
C ASN A 389 25.27 4.36 -23.16
N PHE A 390 24.70 3.15 -23.16
CA PHE A 390 23.27 2.96 -23.40
C PHE A 390 22.43 3.75 -22.41
N MET A 391 22.61 3.55 -21.10
CA MET A 391 21.78 4.24 -20.11
C MET A 391 21.97 5.76 -20.11
N LYS A 392 23.21 6.24 -20.28
CA LYS A 392 23.54 7.67 -20.22
C LYS A 392 23.03 8.42 -21.45
N GLU A 393 23.29 7.91 -22.65
CA GLU A 393 22.89 8.61 -23.88
C GLU A 393 21.37 8.59 -24.09
N THR A 394 20.66 7.55 -23.63
CA THR A 394 19.19 7.54 -23.64
C THR A 394 18.61 8.59 -22.69
N LEU A 395 19.19 8.80 -21.50
CA LEU A 395 18.76 9.87 -20.59
C LEU A 395 19.01 11.26 -21.21
N LYS A 396 20.17 11.47 -21.84
CA LYS A 396 20.46 12.72 -22.54
C LYS A 396 19.43 13.02 -23.62
N LEU A 397 19.15 12.03 -24.48
CA LEU A 397 18.17 12.16 -25.54
C LEU A 397 16.78 12.50 -24.98
N GLY A 398 16.35 11.82 -23.91
CA GLY A 398 15.08 12.11 -23.23
C GLY A 398 15.00 13.55 -22.74
N LYS A 399 16.05 14.05 -22.08
CA LYS A 399 16.11 15.43 -21.57
C LYS A 399 16.17 16.47 -22.68
N GLU A 400 16.90 16.20 -23.76
CA GLU A 400 16.99 17.09 -24.91
C GLU A 400 15.62 17.24 -25.59
N LEU A 401 14.92 16.11 -25.82
CA LEU A 401 13.62 16.12 -26.46
C LEU A 401 12.51 16.64 -25.54
N ARG A 402 12.56 16.33 -24.25
CA ARG A 402 11.51 16.65 -23.26
C ARG A 402 12.13 17.21 -21.98
N PRO A 403 12.63 18.46 -21.99
CA PRO A 403 13.32 19.08 -20.85
C PRO A 403 12.39 19.37 -19.66
N ASN A 404 11.07 19.41 -19.89
CA ASN A 404 10.04 19.66 -18.87
C ASN A 404 9.69 18.41 -18.03
N LEU A 405 10.26 17.25 -18.35
CA LEU A 405 10.05 15.99 -17.65
C LEU A 405 11.26 15.64 -16.78
N LEU A 406 10.96 15.01 -15.65
CA LEU A 406 11.97 14.48 -14.75
C LEU A 406 12.32 13.04 -15.15
N TRP A 407 13.41 12.89 -15.90
CA TRP A 407 14.00 11.63 -16.35
C TRP A 407 14.81 10.90 -15.28
N GLY A 408 14.67 9.58 -15.25
CA GLY A 408 15.45 8.67 -14.42
C GLY A 408 15.06 7.21 -14.62
N PHE A 409 15.87 6.30 -14.09
CA PHE A 409 15.59 4.86 -14.15
C PHE A 409 14.84 4.38 -12.92
N TYR A 410 13.79 3.60 -13.11
CA TYR A 410 13.17 2.81 -12.05
C TYR A 410 14.21 1.93 -11.36
N LEU A 411 14.01 1.69 -10.06
CA LEU A 411 14.83 0.87 -9.18
C LEU A 411 16.13 1.50 -8.69
N PHE A 412 16.59 2.61 -9.29
CA PHE A 412 17.86 3.25 -8.92
C PHE A 412 17.71 4.43 -7.94
N PRO A 413 18.61 4.54 -6.94
CA PRO A 413 19.64 3.56 -6.57
C PRO A 413 19.04 2.33 -5.86
N GLU A 414 19.79 1.23 -5.89
CA GLU A 414 19.44 0.00 -5.19
C GLU A 414 20.32 -0.14 -3.92
N CYS A 415 19.70 -0.51 -2.80
CA CYS A 415 20.30 -0.67 -1.47
C CYS A 415 20.61 -2.13 -1.06
N TYR A 416 19.91 -3.12 -1.61
CA TYR A 416 20.00 -4.58 -1.43
C TYR A 416 19.84 -5.04 0.02
N ASN A 417 19.26 -4.18 0.86
CA ASN A 417 18.95 -4.42 2.27
C ASN A 417 17.79 -5.41 2.49
N HIS A 418 17.37 -6.18 1.49
CA HIS A 418 16.41 -7.27 1.67
C HIS A 418 17.08 -8.63 1.94
N ARG A 419 18.38 -8.78 1.62
CA ARG A 419 19.07 -10.09 1.68
C ARG A 419 19.15 -10.71 3.08
N ASN A 420 19.15 -9.90 4.14
CA ASN A 420 19.29 -10.31 5.53
C ASN A 420 18.06 -9.98 6.39
N ILE A 421 16.90 -9.76 5.78
CA ILE A 421 15.69 -9.27 6.48
C ILE A 421 15.17 -10.22 7.57
N LEU A 422 15.50 -11.51 7.44
CA LEU A 422 15.18 -12.55 8.41
C LEU A 422 16.12 -12.55 9.62
N ASN A 423 17.28 -11.90 9.56
CA ASN A 423 18.20 -11.81 10.68
C ASN A 423 17.56 -11.04 11.84
N GLU A 424 17.69 -11.54 13.06
CA GLU A 424 17.20 -10.89 14.28
C GLU A 424 17.76 -9.47 14.45
N HIS A 425 19.05 -9.28 14.17
CA HIS A 425 19.78 -8.01 14.27
C HIS A 425 19.70 -7.17 12.98
N TYR A 426 18.62 -7.33 12.21
CA TYR A 426 18.43 -6.56 10.99
C TYR A 426 18.31 -5.06 11.30
N ASP A 427 19.27 -4.28 10.80
CA ASP A 427 19.37 -2.84 11.03
C ASP A 427 18.90 -1.99 9.83
N GLY A 428 18.57 -2.63 8.70
CA GLY A 428 18.13 -1.99 7.47
C GLY A 428 19.22 -1.40 6.59
N GLN A 429 20.47 -1.35 7.04
CA GLN A 429 21.54 -0.65 6.32
C GLN A 429 21.78 -1.24 4.92
N CYS A 430 22.04 -0.36 3.95
CA CYS A 430 22.58 -0.80 2.67
C CYS A 430 23.98 -1.38 2.91
N PRO A 431 24.31 -2.58 2.40
CA PRO A 431 25.64 -3.13 2.55
C PRO A 431 26.70 -2.16 2.01
N VAL A 432 27.84 -2.03 2.70
CA VAL A 432 28.92 -1.08 2.36
C VAL A 432 29.33 -1.20 0.88
N ARG A 433 29.43 -2.44 0.39
CA ARG A 433 29.77 -2.72 -1.01
C ARG A 433 28.74 -2.19 -2.00
N GLU A 434 27.46 -2.20 -1.64
CA GLU A 434 26.39 -1.72 -2.51
C GLU A 434 26.37 -0.19 -2.57
N LYS A 435 26.72 0.49 -1.47
CA LYS A 435 26.96 1.94 -1.50
C LYS A 435 28.14 2.31 -2.40
N ALA A 436 29.25 1.55 -2.31
CA ALA A 436 30.42 1.76 -3.18
C ALA A 436 30.05 1.57 -4.66
N TYR A 437 29.25 0.55 -5.01
CA TYR A 437 28.73 0.40 -6.37
C TYR A 437 27.82 1.55 -6.80
N ASN A 438 27.05 2.15 -5.88
CA ASN A 438 26.28 3.34 -6.20
C ASN A 438 27.18 4.57 -6.40
N ASP A 439 28.31 4.68 -5.71
CA ASP A 439 29.28 5.77 -5.92
C ASP A 439 29.95 5.66 -7.31
N GLU A 440 30.25 4.44 -7.76
CA GLU A 440 30.75 4.18 -9.12
C GLU A 440 29.75 4.58 -10.22
N LEU A 441 28.45 4.68 -9.90
CA LEU A 441 27.39 5.12 -10.81
C LEU A 441 27.16 6.64 -10.78
N HIS A 442 28.12 7.46 -10.34
CA HIS A 442 28.00 8.94 -10.35
C HIS A 442 27.52 9.51 -11.70
N TRP A 443 27.97 8.92 -12.81
CA TRP A 443 27.56 9.31 -14.17
C TRP A 443 26.05 9.18 -14.42
N LEU A 444 25.36 8.29 -13.71
CA LEU A 444 23.92 8.09 -13.80
C LEU A 444 23.19 9.17 -13.01
N TRP A 445 23.70 9.52 -11.82
CA TRP A 445 23.12 10.56 -10.96
C TRP A 445 23.27 11.94 -11.56
N GLU A 446 24.42 12.24 -12.19
CA GLU A 446 24.69 13.48 -12.92
C GLU A 446 23.74 13.67 -14.10
N GLU A 447 23.43 12.58 -14.81
CA GLU A 447 22.58 12.62 -16.00
C GLU A 447 21.08 12.60 -15.65
N SER A 448 20.70 12.06 -14.49
CA SER A 448 19.30 11.98 -14.06
C SER A 448 18.77 13.32 -13.57
N THR A 449 17.47 13.56 -13.77
CA THR A 449 16.74 14.72 -13.21
C THR A 449 15.78 14.33 -12.08
N ALA A 450 15.57 13.03 -11.85
CA ALA A 450 14.94 12.48 -10.66
C ALA A 450 15.43 11.05 -10.38
N LEU A 451 15.26 10.59 -9.14
CA LEU A 451 15.55 9.20 -8.74
C LEU A 451 14.28 8.43 -8.40
N TYR A 452 14.23 7.16 -8.80
CA TYR A 452 13.04 6.31 -8.71
C TYR A 452 13.31 4.98 -7.97
N PRO A 453 13.78 5.01 -6.70
CA PRO A 453 14.05 3.78 -5.96
C PRO A 453 12.74 3.05 -5.63
N SER A 454 12.75 1.72 -5.74
CA SER A 454 11.62 0.88 -5.31
C SER A 454 11.69 0.63 -3.81
N ILE A 455 10.58 0.73 -3.09
CA ILE A 455 10.43 0.41 -1.65
C ILE A 455 9.36 -0.67 -1.43
N TYR A 456 9.18 -1.56 -2.40
CA TYR A 456 8.13 -2.58 -2.34
C TYR A 456 8.31 -3.54 -1.15
N PHE A 457 7.21 -3.81 -0.45
CA PHE A 457 7.21 -4.75 0.68
C PHE A 457 7.02 -6.18 0.23
N PHE A 458 7.79 -7.07 0.85
CA PHE A 458 7.59 -8.52 0.81
C PHE A 458 6.83 -8.95 2.08
N GLN A 459 6.24 -10.13 2.09
CA GLN A 459 5.41 -10.60 3.20
C GLN A 459 6.11 -10.56 4.57
N GLN A 460 7.43 -10.77 4.61
CA GLN A 460 8.23 -10.76 5.84
C GLN A 460 8.25 -9.39 6.54
N LEU A 461 7.89 -8.32 5.84
CA LEU A 461 7.81 -6.97 6.37
C LEU A 461 6.43 -6.59 6.88
N LYS A 462 5.40 -7.39 6.59
CA LYS A 462 4.02 -7.11 7.01
C LYS A 462 3.93 -6.92 8.51
N ASP A 463 3.41 -5.77 8.93
CA ASP A 463 3.20 -5.42 10.33
C ASP A 463 4.49 -5.56 11.20
N SER A 464 5.66 -5.44 10.57
CA SER A 464 6.97 -5.67 11.20
C SER A 464 7.65 -4.36 11.57
N LYS A 465 8.31 -4.32 12.74
CA LYS A 465 9.16 -3.18 13.13
C LYS A 465 10.36 -2.98 12.18
N LYS A 466 10.75 -4.02 11.43
CA LYS A 466 11.83 -3.96 10.43
C LYS A 466 11.42 -3.17 9.17
N ALA A 467 10.12 -2.98 8.95
CA ALA A 467 9.57 -2.31 7.78
C ALA A 467 10.08 -0.87 7.63
N ALA A 468 10.07 -0.10 8.74
CA ALA A 468 10.60 1.26 8.76
C ALA A 468 12.08 1.30 8.37
N LEU A 469 12.89 0.39 8.92
CA LEU A 469 14.33 0.31 8.63
C LEU A 469 14.58 -0.02 7.16
N PHE A 470 13.82 -0.95 6.59
CA PHE A 470 13.93 -1.32 5.18
C PHE A 470 13.70 -0.12 4.25
N VAL A 471 12.61 0.64 4.44
CA VAL A 471 12.33 1.84 3.62
C VAL A 471 13.32 2.96 3.92
N ARG A 472 13.61 3.22 5.19
CA ARG A 472 14.47 4.31 5.65
C ARG A 472 15.80 4.34 4.93
N TYR A 473 16.50 3.21 4.90
CA TYR A 473 17.83 3.18 4.29
C TYR A 473 17.80 3.21 2.76
N ARG A 474 16.72 2.78 2.12
CA ARG A 474 16.51 2.92 0.67
C ARG A 474 16.29 4.38 0.29
N VAL A 475 15.45 5.08 1.06
CA VAL A 475 15.23 6.52 0.87
C VAL A 475 16.50 7.30 1.17
N LEU A 476 17.19 7.01 2.29
CA LEU A 476 18.44 7.69 2.65
C LEU A 476 19.55 7.49 1.62
N GLU A 477 19.66 6.29 1.03
CA GLU A 477 20.63 6.05 -0.04
C GLU A 477 20.27 6.83 -1.31
N ALA A 478 19.00 6.92 -1.68
CA ALA A 478 18.54 7.79 -2.76
C ALA A 478 18.85 9.27 -2.49
N MET A 479 18.54 9.76 -1.29
CA MET A 479 18.86 11.13 -0.88
C MET A 479 20.37 11.39 -0.84
N ARG A 480 21.19 10.37 -0.52
CA ARG A 480 22.65 10.48 -0.51
C ARG A 480 23.20 10.62 -1.93
N VAL A 481 22.82 9.74 -2.86
CA VAL A 481 23.32 9.79 -4.24
C VAL A 481 22.73 10.96 -5.03
N ALA A 482 21.54 11.45 -4.68
CA ALA A 482 20.98 12.68 -5.24
C ALA A 482 21.88 13.90 -5.05
N LYS A 483 22.67 13.93 -3.95
CA LYS A 483 23.68 14.98 -3.69
C LYS A 483 24.97 14.79 -4.49
N LEU A 484 25.18 13.61 -5.08
CA LEU A 484 26.34 13.32 -5.93
C LEU A 484 26.13 13.73 -7.39
N SER A 485 24.93 14.20 -7.76
CA SER A 485 24.61 14.60 -9.14
C SER A 485 25.38 15.83 -9.63
N LYS A 486 26.13 16.51 -8.76
CA LYS A 486 26.83 17.79 -9.02
C LYS A 486 25.92 18.92 -9.51
N GLN A 487 24.59 18.74 -9.45
CA GLN A 487 23.61 19.78 -9.71
C GLN A 487 23.64 20.81 -8.55
N PRO A 488 23.33 22.09 -8.80
CA PRO A 488 23.29 23.12 -7.75
C PRO A 488 22.39 22.72 -6.58
N ASP A 489 21.27 22.07 -6.89
CA ASP A 489 20.33 21.51 -5.92
C ASP A 489 20.25 19.98 -6.09
N PRO A 490 20.10 19.20 -4.99
CA PRO A 490 19.91 17.77 -5.09
C PRO A 490 18.67 17.42 -5.92
N ILE A 491 18.80 16.44 -6.82
CA ILE A 491 17.68 16.01 -7.66
C ILE A 491 16.56 15.37 -6.82
N PRO A 492 15.28 15.56 -7.18
CA PRO A 492 14.16 15.03 -6.42
C PRO A 492 14.09 13.50 -6.46
N VAL A 493 13.65 12.91 -5.34
CA VAL A 493 13.43 11.47 -5.19
C VAL A 493 11.94 11.18 -5.19
N TYR A 494 11.48 10.28 -6.06
CA TYR A 494 10.10 9.77 -6.08
C TYR A 494 10.14 8.26 -5.88
N VAL A 495 9.74 7.81 -4.69
CA VAL A 495 9.83 6.37 -4.36
C VAL A 495 8.69 5.58 -4.98
N TYR A 496 8.99 4.43 -5.54
CA TYR A 496 7.99 3.49 -6.03
C TYR A 496 7.49 2.61 -4.88
N HIS A 497 6.18 2.62 -4.63
CA HIS A 497 5.50 1.73 -3.69
C HIS A 497 4.42 0.91 -4.39
N ARG A 498 4.09 -0.27 -3.86
CA ARG A 498 2.95 -1.08 -4.31
C ARG A 498 1.86 -1.09 -3.25
N PRO A 499 0.57 -0.97 -3.62
CA PRO A 499 -0.54 -1.21 -2.70
C PRO A 499 -0.61 -2.63 -2.13
N LYS A 500 0.03 -3.61 -2.80
CA LYS A 500 0.07 -5.03 -2.42
C LYS A 500 1.49 -5.52 -2.15
N PHE A 501 1.61 -6.57 -1.35
CA PHE A 501 2.89 -7.24 -1.10
C PHE A 501 3.43 -7.96 -2.35
N VAL A 502 4.74 -7.88 -2.56
CA VAL A 502 5.44 -8.62 -3.62
C VAL A 502 5.30 -10.12 -3.37
N GLY A 503 4.95 -10.86 -4.42
CA GLY A 503 4.76 -12.31 -4.37
C GLY A 503 3.41 -12.77 -3.79
N ARG A 504 2.53 -11.86 -3.33
CA ARG A 504 1.17 -12.19 -2.88
C ARG A 504 0.13 -11.26 -3.51
N THR A 505 -0.46 -11.71 -4.61
CA THR A 505 -1.34 -10.90 -5.45
C THR A 505 -2.67 -10.49 -4.82
N GLN A 506 -3.02 -10.96 -3.61
CA GLN A 506 -4.30 -10.67 -2.95
C GLN A 506 -4.18 -9.87 -1.63
N GLU A 507 -2.98 -9.66 -1.10
CA GLU A 507 -2.79 -8.99 0.20
C GLU A 507 -2.37 -7.52 0.02
N PHE A 508 -3.24 -6.59 0.43
CA PHE A 508 -2.94 -5.16 0.47
C PHE A 508 -2.19 -4.76 1.75
N LEU A 509 -1.38 -3.70 1.67
CA LEU A 509 -0.64 -3.14 2.80
C LEU A 509 -1.58 -2.65 3.90
N THR A 510 -1.27 -2.93 5.17
CA THR A 510 -2.03 -2.39 6.30
C THR A 510 -1.77 -0.90 6.50
N GLU A 511 -2.53 -0.23 7.37
CA GLU A 511 -2.23 1.16 7.73
C GLU A 511 -0.84 1.28 8.41
N PHE A 512 -0.46 0.28 9.21
CA PHE A 512 0.88 0.21 9.79
C PHE A 512 1.96 0.12 8.71
N ASP A 513 1.73 -0.67 7.66
CA ASP A 513 2.64 -0.74 6.51
C ASP A 513 2.67 0.57 5.71
N LEU A 514 1.54 1.28 5.56
CA LEU A 514 1.48 2.59 4.89
C LEU A 514 2.28 3.66 5.67
N VAL A 515 2.24 3.64 7.00
CA VAL A 515 3.10 4.46 7.86
C VAL A 515 4.58 4.18 7.57
N ASN A 516 4.96 2.90 7.52
CA ASN A 516 6.35 2.49 7.33
C ASN A 516 6.83 2.51 5.87
N THR A 517 5.96 2.83 4.91
CA THR A 517 6.31 3.05 3.50
C THR A 517 6.20 4.52 3.13
N ILE A 518 4.98 4.99 2.87
CA ILE A 518 4.67 6.35 2.41
C ILE A 518 5.02 7.36 3.51
N GLY A 519 4.67 7.07 4.76
CA GLY A 519 4.97 7.96 5.88
C GLY A 519 6.46 8.14 6.10
N GLU A 520 7.21 7.03 6.06
CA GLU A 520 8.66 7.05 6.22
C GLU A 520 9.35 7.79 5.05
N ALA A 521 8.89 7.59 3.82
CA ALA A 521 9.39 8.33 2.67
C ALA A 521 9.14 9.85 2.77
N ALA A 522 7.93 10.25 3.16
CA ALA A 522 7.58 11.66 3.35
C ALA A 522 8.45 12.31 4.44
N ALA A 523 8.60 11.65 5.59
CA ALA A 523 9.38 12.18 6.71
C ALA A 523 10.88 12.32 6.39
N LEU A 524 11.41 11.53 5.45
CA LEU A 524 12.81 11.57 5.01
C LEU A 524 13.07 12.51 3.83
N GLY A 525 12.05 13.25 3.37
CA GLY A 525 12.21 14.31 2.37
C GLY A 525 12.08 13.84 0.92
N SER A 526 11.51 12.66 0.68
CA SER A 526 11.09 12.24 -0.66
C SER A 526 10.16 13.30 -1.26
N ALA A 527 10.32 13.62 -2.55
CA ALA A 527 9.47 14.57 -3.26
C ALA A 527 8.04 14.02 -3.43
N GLY A 528 7.92 12.69 -3.49
CA GLY A 528 6.63 12.03 -3.60
C GLY A 528 6.74 10.51 -3.51
N VAL A 529 5.60 9.88 -3.77
CA VAL A 529 5.45 8.43 -3.89
C VAL A 529 4.67 8.09 -5.15
N ILE A 530 5.10 7.03 -5.84
CA ILE A 530 4.43 6.48 -7.02
C ILE A 530 3.80 5.14 -6.61
N ALA A 531 2.47 5.09 -6.59
CA ALA A 531 1.69 3.89 -6.34
C ALA A 531 1.55 3.08 -7.63
N TRP A 532 2.43 2.09 -7.79
CA TRP A 532 2.46 1.24 -8.98
C TRP A 532 1.67 -0.06 -8.77
N GLY A 533 1.06 -0.56 -9.85
CA GLY A 533 0.36 -1.84 -9.87
C GLY A 533 0.52 -2.57 -11.19
N ASP A 534 0.59 -3.90 -11.14
CA ASP A 534 0.55 -4.78 -12.30
C ASP A 534 -0.89 -5.16 -12.67
N MET A 535 -1.07 -5.90 -13.76
CA MET A 535 -2.39 -6.35 -14.20
C MET A 535 -3.16 -7.14 -13.13
N ASN A 536 -2.46 -7.89 -12.26
CA ASN A 536 -3.06 -8.67 -11.18
C ASN A 536 -3.85 -7.82 -10.16
N VAL A 537 -3.65 -6.50 -10.11
CA VAL A 537 -4.44 -5.62 -9.24
C VAL A 537 -5.84 -5.34 -9.80
N THR A 538 -6.04 -5.52 -11.10
CA THR A 538 -7.23 -5.03 -11.84
C THR A 538 -7.80 -6.08 -12.82
N GLU A 539 -7.23 -7.28 -12.87
CA GLU A 539 -7.58 -8.33 -13.84
C GLU A 539 -9.04 -8.80 -13.71
N SER A 540 -9.49 -9.08 -12.48
CA SER A 540 -10.83 -9.59 -12.21
C SER A 540 -11.74 -8.55 -11.56
N LYS A 541 -13.06 -8.74 -11.72
CA LYS A 541 -14.08 -7.95 -11.01
C LYS A 541 -13.84 -7.94 -9.49
N ASN A 542 -13.47 -9.09 -8.92
CA ASN A 542 -13.16 -9.21 -7.49
C ASN A 542 -11.91 -8.38 -7.12
N SER A 543 -10.84 -8.46 -7.91
CA SER A 543 -9.63 -7.65 -7.70
C SER A 543 -9.93 -6.15 -7.71
N CYS A 544 -10.78 -5.69 -8.64
CA CYS A 544 -11.25 -4.31 -8.70
C CYS A 544 -12.11 -3.92 -7.48
N LEU A 545 -13.02 -4.78 -7.01
CA LEU A 545 -13.80 -4.52 -5.80
C LEU A 545 -12.92 -4.44 -4.55
N MET A 546 -11.96 -5.34 -4.41
CA MET A 546 -11.00 -5.32 -3.30
C MET A 546 -10.14 -4.06 -3.34
N LEU A 547 -9.66 -3.66 -4.53
CA LEU A 547 -8.91 -2.43 -4.71
C LEU A 547 -9.76 -1.19 -4.37
N LYS A 548 -11.00 -1.14 -4.84
CA LYS A 548 -11.96 -0.07 -4.49
C LYS A 548 -12.11 0.05 -2.99
N HIS A 549 -12.38 -1.06 -2.31
CA HIS A 549 -12.51 -1.09 -0.86
C HIS A 549 -11.23 -0.63 -0.16
N TYR A 550 -10.07 -1.07 -0.64
CA TYR A 550 -8.78 -0.69 -0.09
C TYR A 550 -8.50 0.81 -0.21
N LEU A 551 -8.76 1.39 -1.39
CA LEU A 551 -8.66 2.83 -1.64
C LEU A 551 -9.56 3.61 -0.69
N GLU A 552 -10.84 3.25 -0.62
CA GLU A 552 -11.83 3.97 0.19
C GLU A 552 -11.58 3.87 1.70
N LYS A 553 -11.08 2.73 2.18
CA LYS A 553 -10.96 2.47 3.63
C LYS A 553 -9.58 2.73 4.21
N LYS A 554 -8.52 2.69 3.41
CA LYS A 554 -7.14 2.77 3.91
C LYS A 554 -6.30 3.76 3.13
N LEU A 555 -6.09 3.53 1.84
CA LEU A 555 -5.09 4.29 1.10
C LEU A 555 -5.50 5.76 0.91
N ASN A 556 -6.72 6.07 0.49
CA ASN A 556 -7.14 7.46 0.26
C ASN A 556 -7.14 8.29 1.56
N PRO A 557 -7.72 7.81 2.70
CA PRO A 557 -7.60 8.53 3.98
C PRO A 557 -6.14 8.75 4.40
N TYR A 558 -5.27 7.76 4.19
CA TYR A 558 -3.86 7.87 4.53
C TYR A 558 -3.10 8.88 3.65
N ILE A 559 -3.34 8.88 2.34
CA ILE A 559 -2.76 9.88 1.41
C ILE A 559 -3.18 11.30 1.81
N VAL A 560 -4.46 11.52 2.12
CA VAL A 560 -4.94 12.83 2.60
C VAL A 560 -4.24 13.23 3.90
N ASN A 561 -4.09 12.30 4.85
CA ASN A 561 -3.42 12.54 6.11
C ASN A 561 -1.97 13.04 5.89
N VAL A 562 -1.15 12.23 5.20
CA VAL A 562 0.28 12.53 5.02
C VAL A 562 0.52 13.76 4.15
N SER A 563 -0.22 13.93 3.04
CA SER A 563 -0.02 15.06 2.14
C SER A 563 -0.47 16.38 2.77
N THR A 564 -1.56 16.39 3.54
CA THR A 564 -2.00 17.60 4.25
C THR A 564 -1.02 17.98 5.36
N ALA A 565 -0.56 17.02 6.15
CA ALA A 565 0.43 17.28 7.20
C ALA A 565 1.77 17.78 6.62
N ALA A 566 2.21 17.21 5.48
CA ALA A 566 3.38 17.69 4.76
C ALA A 566 3.21 19.14 4.26
N LYS A 567 2.01 19.48 3.74
CA LYS A 567 1.69 20.85 3.33
C LYS A 567 1.71 21.83 4.50
N PHE A 568 1.03 21.49 5.60
CA PHE A 568 1.05 22.32 6.81
C PHE A 568 2.47 22.57 7.33
N CYS A 569 3.29 21.52 7.41
CA CYS A 569 4.66 21.66 7.84
C CYS A 569 5.48 22.55 6.88
N SER A 570 5.34 22.34 5.57
CA SER A 570 5.99 23.16 4.54
C SER A 570 5.62 24.64 4.65
N THR A 571 4.34 24.95 4.85
CA THR A 571 3.88 26.34 4.99
C THR A 571 4.44 26.99 6.25
N VAL A 572 4.30 26.34 7.42
CA VAL A 572 4.66 26.99 8.69
C VAL A 572 6.15 26.98 8.99
N LEU A 573 6.89 25.98 8.52
CA LEU A 573 8.32 25.83 8.82
C LEU A 573 9.21 26.31 7.66
N CYS A 574 8.76 26.13 6.42
CA CYS A 574 9.57 26.29 5.21
C CYS A 574 9.03 27.36 4.24
N ASN A 575 8.02 28.14 4.65
CA ASN A 575 7.42 29.23 3.86
C ASN A 575 6.91 28.79 2.49
N ASP A 576 6.41 27.56 2.37
CA ASP A 576 6.04 26.93 1.09
C ASP A 576 7.19 26.85 0.07
N ASN A 577 8.42 27.16 0.47
CA ASN A 577 9.63 27.16 -0.37
C ASN A 577 10.49 25.90 -0.16
N GLY A 578 10.01 24.95 0.65
CA GLY A 578 10.69 23.71 0.91
C GLY A 578 9.79 22.67 1.54
N ARG A 579 10.25 21.43 1.58
CA ARG A 579 9.57 20.33 2.26
C ARG A 579 10.19 20.06 3.62
N CYS A 580 9.38 19.61 4.56
CA CYS A 580 9.87 19.19 5.85
C CYS A 580 10.60 17.84 5.78
N VAL A 581 11.77 17.78 6.39
CA VAL A 581 12.56 16.55 6.56
C VAL A 581 12.91 16.39 8.04
N ARG A 582 12.87 15.15 8.53
CA ARG A 582 13.14 14.81 9.93
C ARG A 582 14.54 15.29 10.32
N LYS A 583 14.67 16.04 11.41
CA LYS A 583 15.97 16.53 11.94
C LYS A 583 16.88 15.35 12.32
N LYS A 584 16.32 14.35 12.99
CA LYS A 584 17.01 13.11 13.36
C LYS A 584 16.50 11.97 12.51
N TRP A 585 17.22 11.62 11.45
CA TRP A 585 16.79 10.64 10.45
C TRP A 585 16.32 9.29 11.04
N ASN A 586 16.86 8.89 12.19
CA ASN A 586 16.60 7.60 12.83
C ASN A 586 15.43 7.57 13.84
N THR A 587 14.75 8.69 14.11
CA THR A 587 13.57 8.70 15.00
C THR A 587 12.31 8.21 14.26
N SER A 588 11.19 8.06 14.96
CA SER A 588 9.91 7.65 14.38
C SER A 588 8.90 8.81 14.38
N ASP A 589 9.39 10.03 14.11
CA ASP A 589 8.55 11.22 14.00
C ASP A 589 8.02 11.33 12.55
N TYR A 590 6.70 11.30 12.36
CA TYR A 590 6.07 11.29 11.03
C TYR A 590 5.26 12.57 10.77
N LEU A 591 5.06 12.89 9.49
CA LEU A 591 4.16 13.97 9.06
C LEU A 591 2.73 13.42 8.95
N HIS A 592 2.01 13.43 10.06
CA HIS A 592 0.60 13.04 10.14
C HIS A 592 -0.22 14.09 10.86
N LEU A 593 -1.49 14.20 10.48
CA LEU A 593 -2.48 15.02 11.17
C LEU A 593 -2.83 14.40 12.54
N ASP A 594 -2.90 15.23 13.57
CA ASP A 594 -3.32 14.79 14.90
C ASP A 594 -4.84 14.51 14.93
N PRO A 595 -5.29 13.27 15.17
CA PRO A 595 -6.70 12.91 15.15
C PRO A 595 -7.54 13.59 16.26
N ARG A 596 -6.89 14.21 17.25
CA ARG A 596 -7.59 15.00 18.29
C ARG A 596 -8.08 16.36 17.78
N ARG A 597 -7.48 16.86 16.69
CA ARG A 597 -7.71 18.21 16.15
C ARG A 597 -8.18 18.21 14.71
N PHE A 598 -7.80 17.17 13.96
CA PHE A 598 -8.16 17.01 12.57
C PHE A 598 -9.04 15.80 12.38
N THR A 599 -10.11 15.97 11.59
CA THR A 599 -10.98 14.88 11.15
C THR A 599 -10.99 14.83 9.63
N ILE A 600 -10.71 13.65 9.07
CA ILE A 600 -10.86 13.41 7.64
C ILE A 600 -12.29 12.93 7.41
N LYS A 601 -13.08 13.73 6.68
CA LYS A 601 -14.47 13.41 6.36
C LYS A 601 -14.64 13.25 4.86
N LYS A 602 -15.66 12.48 4.49
CA LYS A 602 -16.13 12.38 3.11
C LYS A 602 -17.18 13.47 2.90
N SER A 603 -16.90 14.39 1.97
CA SER A 603 -17.84 15.43 1.55
C SER A 603 -19.03 14.83 0.80
N ILE A 604 -20.06 15.66 0.56
CA ILE A 604 -21.27 15.28 -0.18
C ILE A 604 -20.94 14.84 -1.61
N THR A 605 -19.89 15.41 -2.22
CA THR A 605 -19.38 15.02 -3.56
C THR A 605 -18.57 13.72 -3.52
N GLY A 606 -18.40 13.12 -2.34
CA GLY A 606 -17.62 11.93 -2.10
C GLY A 606 -16.11 12.17 -1.96
N ALA A 607 -15.61 13.38 -2.17
CA ALA A 607 -14.18 13.69 -1.98
C ALA A 607 -13.84 13.75 -0.50
N LEU A 608 -12.65 13.26 -0.11
CA LEU A 608 -12.15 13.42 1.24
C LEU A 608 -11.66 14.85 1.48
N SER A 609 -12.05 15.43 2.61
CA SER A 609 -11.67 16.76 3.09
C SER A 609 -11.18 16.69 4.54
N VAL A 610 -10.26 17.58 4.89
CA VAL A 610 -9.74 17.71 6.26
C VAL A 610 -10.46 18.86 6.97
N GLU A 611 -11.12 18.56 8.08
CA GLU A 611 -11.63 19.57 9.01
C GLU A 611 -10.70 19.67 10.21
N GLY A 612 -10.37 20.89 10.64
CA GLY A 612 -9.51 21.14 11.80
C GLY A 612 -8.63 22.36 11.58
N LYS A 613 -7.92 22.78 12.64
CA LYS A 613 -6.96 23.89 12.58
C LYS A 613 -5.65 23.51 13.26
N LEU A 614 -4.54 23.95 12.67
CA LEU A 614 -3.22 23.86 13.31
C LEU A 614 -3.24 24.57 14.67
N SER A 615 -2.79 23.88 15.71
CA SER A 615 -2.55 24.48 17.02
C SER A 615 -1.06 24.86 17.18
N ARG A 616 -0.76 25.66 18.21
CA ARG A 616 0.64 25.93 18.59
C ARG A 616 1.43 24.66 18.87
N GLU A 617 0.80 23.61 19.39
CA GLU A 617 1.46 22.34 19.68
C GLU A 617 1.85 21.60 18.39
N ASP A 618 1.07 21.71 17.31
CA ASP A 618 1.45 21.15 16.00
C ASP A 618 2.69 21.85 15.47
N ILE A 619 2.70 23.17 15.53
CA ILE A 619 3.82 24.00 15.06
C ILE A 619 5.07 23.70 15.89
N ASN A 620 4.94 23.64 17.21
CA ASN A 620 6.05 23.27 18.10
C ASN A 620 6.57 21.86 17.81
N PHE A 621 5.68 20.91 17.47
CA PHE A 621 6.09 19.58 17.02
C PHE A 621 6.89 19.65 15.72
N PHE A 622 6.43 20.40 14.72
CA PHE A 622 7.16 20.59 13.46
C PHE A 622 8.53 21.23 13.70
N GLU A 623 8.59 22.34 14.44
CA GLU A 623 9.83 23.03 14.80
C GLU A 623 10.80 22.12 15.57
N ALA A 624 10.29 21.28 16.48
CA ALA A 624 11.13 20.39 17.28
C ALA A 624 11.66 19.19 16.47
N LYS A 625 10.88 18.65 15.54
CA LYS A 625 11.16 17.35 14.90
C LYS A 625 11.65 17.44 13.45
N PHE A 626 11.32 18.53 12.75
CA PHE A 626 11.58 18.68 11.31
C PHE A 626 12.41 19.94 11.01
N THR A 627 13.13 19.90 9.90
CA THR A 627 13.84 21.03 9.29
C THR A 627 13.44 21.11 7.81
N CYS A 628 13.91 22.12 7.10
CA CYS A 628 13.54 22.32 5.70
C CYS A 628 14.59 21.79 4.73
N LEU A 629 14.11 21.10 3.70
CA LEU A 629 14.82 20.84 2.46
C LEU A 629 14.19 21.75 1.39
N CYS A 630 14.93 22.77 0.95
CA CYS A 630 14.40 23.77 0.02
C CYS A 630 14.16 23.19 -1.37
N TYR A 631 13.17 23.77 -2.06
CA TYR A 631 13.00 23.52 -3.49
C TYR A 631 14.13 24.18 -4.28
N THR A 632 14.39 23.63 -5.46
CA THR A 632 15.42 24.12 -6.38
C THR A 632 15.27 25.62 -6.62
N GLY A 633 16.36 26.37 -6.43
CA GLY A 633 16.39 27.83 -6.59
C GLY A 633 15.58 28.64 -5.57
N LYS A 634 15.11 28.04 -4.47
CA LYS A 634 14.37 28.73 -3.41
C LYS A 634 15.15 28.77 -2.09
N SER A 635 14.97 29.85 -1.33
CA SER A 635 15.38 29.92 0.08
C SER A 635 14.19 29.61 0.97
N CYS A 636 14.36 28.67 1.90
CA CYS A 636 13.30 28.18 2.78
C CYS A 636 13.70 28.18 4.26
N HIS A 637 14.82 28.82 4.62
CA HIS A 637 15.27 28.92 5.99
C HIS A 637 14.41 29.91 6.78
N SER A 638 13.89 29.49 7.92
CA SER A 638 13.05 30.30 8.79
C SER A 638 13.89 31.26 9.65
N LYS A 639 13.66 32.56 9.44
CA LYS A 639 13.64 33.57 10.51
C LYS A 639 12.20 34.05 10.67
N TRP A 640 11.28 33.17 11.10
CA TRP A 640 9.90 33.59 11.37
C TRP A 640 9.77 34.08 12.81
N MET A 641 9.56 35.39 12.96
CA MET A 641 8.93 35.99 14.14
C MET A 641 7.41 35.89 13.96
N TRP A 642 6.72 35.35 14.97
CA TRP A 642 5.28 35.13 15.01
C TRP A 642 4.47 36.38 14.60
N LYS A 643 3.67 36.29 13.52
CA LYS A 643 2.65 37.29 13.15
C LYS A 643 1.25 36.69 12.87
N GLY A 644 0.99 35.46 13.31
CA GLY A 644 -0.30 34.78 13.12
C GLY A 644 -0.39 33.97 11.81
N ILE A 645 -1.33 33.03 11.77
CA ILE A 645 -1.57 32.11 10.63
C ILE A 645 -2.51 32.80 9.62
N PRO A 646 -2.17 32.90 8.33
CA PRO A 646 -3.09 33.38 7.31
C PRO A 646 -4.33 32.46 7.17
N GLU A 647 -5.54 33.03 7.13
CA GLU A 647 -6.78 32.26 6.93
C GLU A 647 -6.80 31.44 5.62
N THR A 648 -5.93 31.78 4.66
CA THR A 648 -5.78 31.12 3.36
C THR A 648 -5.29 29.66 3.43
N LEU A 649 -4.71 29.23 4.56
CA LEU A 649 -4.26 27.84 4.77
C LEU A 649 -5.40 26.82 4.92
N TYR A 650 -6.59 27.30 5.30
CA TYR A 650 -7.74 26.43 5.60
C TYR A 650 -8.63 26.17 4.38
N ASN A 651 -8.43 26.90 3.28
CA ASN A 651 -9.27 26.84 2.06
C ASN A 651 -8.62 26.14 0.86
N GLN A 652 -7.49 25.46 1.01
CA GLN A 652 -6.86 24.71 -0.10
C GLN A 652 -7.37 23.26 -0.18
N SER A 653 -8.65 23.11 -0.53
CA SER A 653 -9.00 22.23 -1.66
C SER A 653 -8.87 23.08 -2.94
N PRO A 654 -8.63 22.54 -4.15
CA PRO A 654 -8.38 23.37 -5.33
C PRO A 654 -9.66 24.12 -5.72
N VAL A 655 -9.84 25.31 -5.15
CA VAL A 655 -10.76 26.33 -5.63
C VAL A 655 -9.90 27.56 -5.82
N PHE A 656 -9.67 27.89 -7.09
CA PHE A 656 -8.85 29.02 -7.52
C PHE A 656 -9.35 30.32 -6.88
N ALA A 657 -8.40 31.15 -6.45
CA ALA A 657 -8.65 32.55 -6.18
C ALA A 657 -9.18 33.20 -7.47
N ILE A 658 -10.41 33.71 -7.42
CA ILE A 658 -10.89 34.67 -8.41
C ILE A 658 -10.32 36.01 -7.98
N SER A 659 -9.42 36.57 -8.79
CA SER A 659 -8.91 37.92 -8.64
C SER A 659 -10.07 38.91 -8.71
N LEU A 660 -10.19 39.79 -7.70
CA LEU A 660 -10.98 41.01 -7.77
C LEU A 660 -10.31 41.97 -8.75
N GLU A 661 -10.53 41.77 -10.05
CA GLU A 661 -10.24 42.75 -11.10
C GLU A 661 -11.34 42.70 -12.17
N PHE A 662 -12.61 42.82 -11.78
CA PHE A 662 -13.69 43.19 -12.69
C PHE A 662 -14.76 43.96 -11.91
N LEU A 663 -14.36 45.13 -11.41
CA LEU A 663 -15.29 46.14 -10.89
C LEU A 663 -14.88 47.47 -11.49
N ASN A 664 -15.12 47.63 -12.79
CA ASN A 664 -15.20 48.89 -13.53
C ASN A 664 -15.38 48.57 -15.02
N LEU A 665 -16.63 48.46 -15.48
CA LEU A 665 -17.07 48.76 -16.87
C LEU A 665 -18.51 48.24 -17.05
N PHE A 666 -19.48 48.94 -16.47
CA PHE A 666 -20.84 48.96 -17.01
C PHE A 666 -21.46 50.34 -16.75
N LEU A 667 -21.01 51.29 -17.56
CA LEU A 667 -21.72 52.52 -17.88
C LEU A 667 -21.98 52.47 -19.39
N PHE A 668 -23.20 52.86 -19.78
CA PHE A 668 -23.75 52.96 -21.14
C PHE A 668 -24.26 51.66 -21.78
N MET A 669 -25.59 51.49 -21.78
CA MET A 669 -26.45 51.75 -22.96
C MET A 669 -27.88 51.22 -22.70
N ILE A 670 -28.83 52.14 -22.55
CA ILE A 670 -30.27 52.00 -22.87
C ILE A 670 -30.31 51.94 -24.44
N PRO A 671 -31.23 51.25 -25.17
CA PRO A 671 -32.66 51.39 -24.92
C PRO A 671 -33.66 50.26 -25.39
N VAL A 672 -34.92 50.44 -24.93
CA VAL A 672 -36.24 50.00 -25.47
C VAL A 672 -36.47 48.48 -25.69
N GLY A 673 -37.55 47.83 -25.23
CA GLY A 673 -38.75 48.28 -24.50
C GLY A 673 -39.81 47.17 -24.43
N LEU A 674 -40.85 47.45 -23.63
CA LEU A 674 -42.26 47.04 -23.80
C LEU A 674 -42.59 45.54 -23.98
N TYR A 675 -43.07 44.86 -22.94
CA TYR A 675 -44.52 44.71 -22.63
C TYR A 675 -44.73 43.77 -21.42
N THR A 676 -45.83 44.07 -20.75
CA THR A 676 -46.38 43.57 -19.47
C THR A 676 -47.12 42.23 -19.55
N VAL A 677 -47.40 41.67 -18.35
CA VAL A 677 -48.44 40.67 -17.97
C VAL A 677 -48.03 39.21 -18.22
N CYS A 678 -48.04 38.24 -17.29
CA CYS A 678 -48.58 38.05 -15.93
C CYS A 678 -47.60 37.18 -15.13
#